data_AF-A0A6G3YUC5-F1
#
_entry.id   AF-A0A6G3YUC5-F1
#
_cell.length_a   1.000
_cell.length_b   1.000
_cell.length_c   1.000
_cell.angle_alpha   90.00
_cell.angle_beta   90.00
_cell.angle_gamma   90.00
#
_symmetry.space_group_name_H-M   'P 1'
#
loop_
_entity.id
_entity.type
_entity.pdbx_description
1 polymer ?
#
loop_
_entity_poly.entity_id
_entity_poly.type
_entity_poly.pdbx_seq_one_letter_code
_entity_poly.pdbx_strand_id
1 'polypeptide(L)'
;MAILHGSWLTENQRFFLWGETWQRLDPETLSAEPDLRDHPFAISSQAVLDCLKSVGGLPKSFWVDAADAVSKKRGAKAAQRLGTQILALPTAINTDSCLPKHSADDLAAEASVIALFPWRITGLLLTPREAAAFLEQLPLGNLNFAGTEIGADLRYWSHLARWGLDLMARGKYLPAIQIAPKTTQARWQLLLDSDTDTGRLRFFTQSMPLGCRTYQLVPKSRKGSLQGLSVPLKLDAEALLYDFLSVLVDTQVRAQAEPTIASSDILSPDLPVREWLQTLGSEDSTLESSAIAAARLRDALTTWTAPLQSNAQRNRFRVCFRLEPPSDSQANWQLAYLLQARDDETCLIVAETLWQYPVAEAVIDHQRVQAPQETLLAGLGRAARFCDPVRDSLQETRPSRVTLDPAQTYVFLKATVDRLRDSGFGVLLPPGLEGQGQTANRLGIQVQAAAPDRKQRQRLGLKSLLNVKWELSLAGKTVSQKDFEKLVSQETPLIEIEGQWVELRPQDIRAAREFFKRRQDPIELSVEDALRMSTGDTQVIDKLPVVSFEASGVLQDLITTLTQGNQTLKPITEPDGFQGKLRPYQARGVSWLSFLEQWGLGACLADDMGLGKTIQLIAFLLTLRQSDLLTAPVLLICPTSVLG
;
A
#
# COMPACT_ATOMS: atom_id res chain seq x y z
N MET A 1 -23.26 10.64 -14.38
CA MET A 1 -22.57 9.91 -13.31
C MET A 1 -22.10 10.92 -12.30
N ALA A 2 -22.20 10.62 -11.01
CA ALA A 2 -21.75 11.52 -9.95
C ALA A 2 -20.34 11.14 -9.51
N ILE A 3 -19.44 12.10 -9.32
CA ILE A 3 -18.10 11.87 -8.78
C ILE A 3 -18.12 12.31 -7.31
N LEU A 4 -17.75 11.42 -6.40
CA LEU A 4 -17.61 11.75 -4.98
C LEU A 4 -16.19 12.20 -4.66
N HIS A 5 -16.11 13.26 -3.86
CA HIS A 5 -14.87 13.88 -3.40
C HIS A 5 -14.89 14.00 -1.88
N GLY A 6 -13.71 14.05 -1.27
CA GLY A 6 -13.63 14.25 0.17
C GLY A 6 -12.26 14.64 0.67
N SER A 7 -12.25 15.32 1.81
CA SER A 7 -11.03 15.78 2.44
C SER A 7 -11.15 15.90 3.95
N TRP A 8 -10.01 15.84 4.62
CA TRP A 8 -9.89 16.03 6.05
C TRP A 8 -9.81 17.53 6.41
N LEU A 9 -10.64 17.96 7.37
CA LEU A 9 -10.65 19.30 7.91
C LEU A 9 -9.98 19.32 9.30
N THR A 10 -8.78 19.89 9.38
CA THR A 10 -7.97 19.94 10.62
C THR A 10 -8.60 20.77 11.75
N GLU A 11 -9.35 21.83 11.42
CA GLU A 11 -9.92 22.76 12.42
C GLU A 11 -10.98 22.13 13.31
N ASN A 12 -11.81 21.27 12.71
CA ASN A 12 -12.92 20.61 13.39
C ASN A 12 -12.69 19.10 13.56
N GLN A 13 -11.56 18.59 13.06
CA GLN A 13 -11.22 17.15 13.01
C GLN A 13 -12.38 16.31 12.45
N ARG A 14 -12.88 16.72 11.28
CA ARG A 14 -13.97 16.03 10.57
C ARG A 14 -13.61 15.79 9.12
N PHE A 15 -14.18 14.72 8.56
CA PHE A 15 -14.01 14.40 7.15
C PHE A 15 -15.19 14.96 6.35
N PHE A 16 -14.91 15.82 5.38
CA PHE A 16 -15.90 16.48 4.55
C PHE A 16 -16.10 15.71 3.24
N LEU A 17 -17.34 15.39 2.91
CA LEU A 17 -17.75 14.67 1.71
C LEU A 17 -18.69 15.53 0.86
N TRP A 18 -18.42 15.59 -0.43
CA TRP A 18 -19.28 16.25 -1.40
C TRP A 18 -19.23 15.48 -2.72
N GLY A 19 -20.08 15.85 -3.67
CA GLY A 19 -20.05 15.24 -5.00
C GLY A 19 -20.35 16.23 -6.09
N GLU A 20 -19.97 15.87 -7.30
CA GLU A 20 -20.25 16.65 -8.50
C GLU A 20 -20.93 15.80 -9.58
N THR A 21 -21.69 16.46 -10.43
CA THR A 21 -22.24 15.87 -11.65
C THR A 21 -22.12 16.86 -12.80
N TRP A 22 -21.71 16.37 -13.96
CA TRP A 22 -21.69 17.16 -15.17
C TRP A 22 -23.09 17.71 -15.49
N GLN A 23 -23.15 19.00 -15.80
CA GLN A 23 -24.34 19.65 -16.33
C GLN A 23 -23.92 20.72 -17.35
N ARG A 24 -24.82 21.08 -18.26
CA ARG A 24 -24.55 22.16 -19.22
C ARG A 24 -24.63 23.51 -18.50
N LEU A 25 -23.58 24.33 -18.64
CA LEU A 25 -23.53 25.69 -18.12
C LEU A 25 -23.73 26.70 -19.25
N ASP A 26 -24.54 27.74 -18.99
CA ASP A 26 -24.72 28.86 -19.91
C ASP A 26 -23.69 29.96 -19.56
N PRO A 27 -22.77 30.32 -20.48
CA PRO A 27 -21.67 31.26 -20.20
C PRO A 27 -22.11 32.62 -19.68
N GLU A 28 -23.29 33.09 -20.08
CA GLU A 28 -23.86 34.39 -19.70
C GLU A 28 -24.29 34.46 -18.22
N THR A 29 -24.43 33.31 -17.55
CA THR A 29 -24.90 33.23 -16.16
C THR A 29 -23.78 33.39 -15.12
N LEU A 30 -22.52 33.27 -15.54
CA LEU A 30 -21.35 33.27 -14.66
C LEU A 30 -20.40 34.41 -15.02
N SER A 31 -20.80 35.65 -14.70
CA SER A 31 -19.97 36.85 -14.90
C SER A 31 -18.61 36.72 -14.21
N ALA A 32 -17.57 37.33 -14.79
CA ALA A 32 -16.21 37.34 -14.26
C ALA A 32 -16.01 38.17 -12.98
N GLU A 33 -17.07 38.77 -12.43
CA GLU A 33 -16.99 39.51 -11.17
C GLU A 33 -16.60 38.58 -10.01
N PRO A 34 -15.67 38.99 -9.14
CA PRO A 34 -15.20 38.18 -8.04
C PRO A 34 -16.26 38.23 -6.95
N ASP A 35 -17.24 37.35 -7.02
CA ASP A 35 -18.23 37.09 -5.98
C ASP A 35 -18.19 35.59 -5.59
N LEU A 36 -18.31 35.30 -4.29
CA LEU A 36 -18.31 33.92 -3.80
C LEU A 36 -19.64 33.23 -4.13
N ARG A 37 -19.61 32.31 -5.10
CA ARG A 37 -20.77 31.58 -5.63
C ARG A 37 -20.75 30.11 -5.26
N ASP A 38 -21.92 29.48 -5.34
CA ASP A 38 -22.04 28.03 -5.17
C ASP A 38 -21.47 27.32 -6.40
N HIS A 39 -20.76 26.22 -6.17
CA HIS A 39 -20.17 25.45 -7.26
C HIS A 39 -21.29 24.85 -8.11
N PRO A 40 -21.35 25.14 -9.42
CA PRO A 40 -22.47 24.72 -10.24
C PRO A 40 -22.56 23.19 -10.34
N PHE A 41 -21.45 22.47 -10.51
CA PHE A 41 -21.49 21.01 -10.61
C PHE A 41 -21.79 20.31 -9.29
N ALA A 42 -21.81 21.00 -8.14
CA ALA A 42 -22.03 20.36 -6.85
C ALA A 42 -23.45 19.79 -6.73
N ILE A 43 -23.53 18.51 -6.36
CA ILE A 43 -24.82 17.84 -6.13
C ILE A 43 -25.39 18.21 -4.76
N SER A 44 -26.72 18.09 -4.63
CA SER A 44 -27.38 18.31 -3.35
C SER A 44 -26.93 17.30 -2.28
N SER A 45 -26.99 17.69 -1.01
CA SER A 45 -26.63 16.79 0.11
C SER A 45 -27.48 15.51 0.16
N GLN A 46 -28.72 15.54 -0.35
CA GLN A 46 -29.55 14.34 -0.52
C GLN A 46 -28.96 13.39 -1.55
N ALA A 47 -28.53 13.92 -2.70
CA ALA A 47 -27.88 13.12 -3.73
C ALA A 47 -26.54 12.54 -3.24
N VAL A 48 -25.76 13.28 -2.44
CA VAL A 48 -24.56 12.75 -1.77
C VAL A 48 -24.93 11.57 -0.86
N LEU A 49 -26.00 11.66 -0.06
CA LEU A 49 -26.45 10.56 0.78
C LEU A 49 -26.86 9.32 -0.02
N ASP A 50 -27.54 9.50 -1.14
CA ASP A 50 -27.96 8.38 -1.98
C ASP A 50 -26.76 7.71 -2.67
N CYS A 51 -25.75 8.50 -3.08
CA CYS A 51 -24.46 7.96 -3.53
C CYS A 51 -23.72 7.21 -2.42
N LEU A 52 -23.76 7.69 -1.17
CA LEU A 52 -23.15 6.97 -0.05
C LEU A 52 -23.86 5.64 0.24
N LYS A 53 -25.18 5.54 0.03
CA LYS A 53 -25.91 4.27 0.21
C LYS A 53 -25.46 3.20 -0.77
N SER A 54 -25.08 3.56 -2.00
CA SER A 54 -24.58 2.60 -2.98
C SER A 54 -23.17 2.12 -2.67
N VAL A 55 -22.38 2.92 -1.93
CA VAL A 55 -21.03 2.57 -1.49
C VAL A 55 -21.06 1.76 -0.18
N GLY A 56 -21.92 2.13 0.77
CA GLY A 56 -22.06 1.44 2.05
C GLY A 56 -21.03 1.84 3.12
N GLY A 57 -21.00 1.07 4.21
CA GLY A 57 -19.95 1.13 5.23
C GLY A 57 -20.10 2.10 6.40
N LEU A 58 -21.16 2.90 6.40
CA LEU A 58 -21.47 3.80 7.52
C LEU A 58 -22.43 3.13 8.54
N PRO A 59 -22.28 3.42 9.84
CA PRO A 59 -23.08 2.82 10.90
C PRO A 59 -24.57 3.21 10.80
N LYS A 60 -25.47 2.39 11.36
CA LYS A 60 -26.92 2.65 11.32
C LYS A 60 -27.33 4.02 11.88
N SER A 61 -26.65 4.48 12.93
CA SER A 61 -26.87 5.80 13.56
C SER A 61 -26.60 6.95 12.59
N PHE A 62 -25.58 6.84 11.73
CA PHE A 62 -25.25 7.85 10.74
C PHE A 62 -26.42 8.11 9.77
N TRP A 63 -27.05 7.04 9.28
CA TRP A 63 -28.13 7.16 8.28
C TRP A 63 -29.36 7.87 8.83
N VAL A 64 -29.68 7.68 10.10
CA VAL A 64 -30.79 8.35 10.78
C VAL A 64 -30.47 9.84 10.94
N ASP A 65 -29.31 10.16 11.53
CA ASP A 65 -28.89 11.55 11.77
C ASP A 65 -28.78 12.36 10.47
N ALA A 66 -28.25 11.74 9.41
CA ALA A 66 -28.03 12.42 8.15
C ALA A 66 -29.34 12.64 7.37
N ALA A 67 -30.29 11.70 7.43
CA ALA A 67 -31.62 11.88 6.86
C ALA A 67 -32.40 13.01 7.55
N ASP A 68 -32.28 13.12 8.88
CA ASP A 68 -32.89 14.21 9.65
C ASP A 68 -32.25 15.57 9.31
N ALA A 69 -30.93 15.61 9.15
CA ALA A 69 -30.19 16.81 8.77
C ALA A 69 -30.61 17.34 7.38
N VAL A 70 -30.72 16.45 6.39
CA VAL A 70 -31.07 16.82 5.02
C VAL A 70 -32.55 17.18 4.88
N SER A 71 -33.44 16.54 5.65
CA SER A 71 -34.87 16.84 5.66
C SER A 71 -35.27 18.07 6.49
N LYS A 72 -34.29 18.78 7.09
CA LYS A 72 -34.48 19.96 7.96
C LYS A 72 -35.44 19.71 9.13
N LYS A 73 -35.62 18.45 9.57
CA LYS A 73 -36.44 18.10 10.73
C LYS A 73 -35.58 18.10 12.02
N ARG A 74 -36.15 18.69 13.07
CA ARG A 74 -35.62 18.95 14.44
C ARG A 74 -34.28 18.31 14.85
N GLY A 75 -33.35 19.15 15.32
CA GLY A 75 -32.31 18.79 16.30
C GLY A 75 -30.96 19.47 16.10
N ALA A 76 -30.38 20.08 17.15
CA ALA A 76 -29.07 20.73 17.09
C ALA A 76 -27.91 19.77 16.71
N LYS A 77 -28.04 18.47 17.00
CA LYS A 77 -27.08 17.42 16.61
C LYS A 77 -27.10 17.11 15.10
N ALA A 78 -28.28 17.06 14.48
CA ALA A 78 -28.44 16.82 13.05
C ALA A 78 -27.89 17.99 12.20
N ALA A 79 -28.07 19.23 12.66
CA ALA A 79 -27.54 20.42 11.98
C ALA A 79 -26.00 20.44 11.85
N GLN A 80 -25.26 19.75 12.73
CA GLN A 80 -23.81 19.65 12.65
C GLN A 80 -23.29 18.71 11.55
N ARG A 81 -24.17 17.95 10.88
CA ARG A 81 -23.80 17.01 9.81
C ARG A 81 -23.62 17.68 8.45
N LEU A 82 -24.23 18.84 8.24
CA LEU A 82 -24.07 19.61 7.01
C LEU A 82 -23.00 20.67 7.22
N GLY A 83 -22.01 20.68 6.33
CA GLY A 83 -20.94 21.67 6.31
C GLY A 83 -20.93 22.40 4.98
N THR A 84 -20.63 23.69 5.02
CA THR A 84 -20.32 24.46 3.81
C THR A 84 -18.86 24.87 3.87
N GLN A 85 -18.11 24.51 2.84
CA GLN A 85 -16.69 24.81 2.71
C GLN A 85 -16.42 25.63 1.45
N ILE A 86 -15.33 26.37 1.45
CA ILE A 86 -14.83 27.08 0.27
C ILE A 86 -13.67 26.27 -0.29
N LEU A 87 -13.76 25.83 -1.54
CA LEU A 87 -12.70 25.08 -2.22
C LEU A 87 -12.23 25.88 -3.42
N ALA A 88 -10.92 26.02 -3.59
CA ALA A 88 -10.36 26.55 -4.82
C ALA A 88 -10.28 25.43 -5.87
N LEU A 89 -11.05 25.56 -6.95
CA LEU A 89 -11.13 24.54 -8.01
C LEU A 89 -10.66 25.11 -9.35
N PRO A 90 -10.10 24.27 -10.25
CA PRO A 90 -9.72 24.67 -11.59
C PRO A 90 -10.89 25.28 -12.35
N THR A 91 -10.71 26.50 -12.80
CA THR A 91 -11.75 27.31 -13.44
C THR A 91 -11.15 28.05 -14.62
N ALA A 92 -11.77 27.93 -15.79
CA ALA A 92 -11.42 28.67 -16.99
C ALA A 92 -11.97 30.09 -16.87
N ILE A 93 -11.06 31.07 -16.84
CA ILE A 93 -11.42 32.49 -16.72
C ILE A 93 -11.16 33.18 -18.05
N ASN A 94 -12.22 33.74 -18.63
CA ASN A 94 -12.17 34.64 -19.78
C ASN A 94 -12.57 36.06 -19.36
N THR A 95 -12.48 37.03 -20.27
CA THR A 95 -12.86 38.44 -20.01
C THR A 95 -14.27 38.59 -19.44
N ASP A 96 -15.21 37.73 -19.87
CA ASP A 96 -16.63 37.88 -19.56
C ASP A 96 -17.23 36.67 -18.83
N SER A 97 -16.50 35.56 -18.70
CA SER A 97 -17.04 34.30 -18.15
C SER A 97 -16.07 33.59 -17.20
N CYS A 98 -16.60 33.01 -16.13
CA CYS A 98 -15.88 32.18 -15.16
C CYS A 98 -16.49 30.77 -15.11
N LEU A 99 -15.90 29.82 -15.83
CA LEU A 99 -16.45 28.47 -16.02
C LEU A 99 -15.61 27.43 -15.26
N PRO A 100 -16.16 26.77 -14.21
CA PRO A 100 -15.43 25.71 -13.53
C PRO A 100 -15.23 24.51 -14.46
N LYS A 101 -14.14 23.77 -14.26
CA LYS A 101 -13.90 22.50 -14.95
C LYS A 101 -14.44 21.35 -14.12
N HIS A 102 -15.10 20.40 -14.79
CA HIS A 102 -15.56 19.17 -14.14
C HIS A 102 -14.35 18.23 -13.95
N SER A 103 -14.27 17.46 -12.87
CA SER A 103 -13.04 16.69 -12.59
C SER A 103 -12.74 15.56 -13.58
N ALA A 104 -13.69 15.20 -14.45
CA ALA A 104 -13.47 14.27 -15.55
C ALA A 104 -12.95 14.93 -16.84
N ASP A 105 -12.89 16.27 -16.91
CA ASP A 105 -12.42 16.99 -18.10
C ASP A 105 -10.89 17.03 -18.16
N ASP A 106 -10.30 16.87 -19.34
CA ASP A 106 -8.86 17.00 -19.55
C ASP A 106 -8.45 18.49 -19.58
N LEU A 107 -7.54 18.87 -18.68
CA LEU A 107 -7.02 20.23 -18.56
C LEU A 107 -6.11 20.62 -19.73
N ALA A 108 -5.62 19.67 -20.52
CA ALA A 108 -4.66 19.92 -21.61
C ALA A 108 -5.30 20.49 -22.90
N ALA A 109 -6.63 20.53 -22.98
CA ALA A 109 -7.33 20.67 -24.26
C ALA A 109 -7.68 22.12 -24.70
N GLU A 110 -7.50 23.17 -23.87
CA GLU A 110 -8.07 24.50 -24.16
C GLU A 110 -7.11 25.69 -24.00
N ALA A 111 -7.31 26.71 -24.84
CA ALA A 111 -6.51 27.95 -24.92
C ALA A 111 -6.88 29.02 -23.85
N SER A 112 -7.77 28.71 -22.92
CA SER A 112 -8.19 29.62 -21.83
C SER A 112 -7.22 29.62 -20.66
N VAL A 113 -7.09 30.75 -19.95
CA VAL A 113 -6.31 30.80 -18.69
C VAL A 113 -7.06 30.02 -17.61
N ILE A 114 -6.50 28.89 -17.19
CA ILE A 114 -7.03 28.09 -16.08
C ILE A 114 -6.39 28.58 -14.78
N ALA A 115 -7.23 28.98 -13.83
CA ALA A 115 -6.79 29.40 -12.49
C ALA A 115 -7.62 28.70 -11.41
N LEU A 116 -7.09 28.68 -10.18
CA LEU A 116 -7.83 28.21 -9.02
C LEU A 116 -8.78 29.30 -8.53
N PHE A 117 -10.09 29.07 -8.66
CA PHE A 117 -11.13 30.01 -8.23
C PHE A 117 -11.90 29.43 -7.03
N PRO A 118 -12.20 30.23 -5.97
CA PRO A 118 -12.91 29.74 -4.81
C PRO A 118 -14.41 29.56 -5.08
N TRP A 119 -14.91 28.36 -4.81
CA TRP A 119 -16.32 28.01 -4.90
C TRP A 119 -16.87 27.58 -3.54
N ARG A 120 -18.12 27.93 -3.26
CA ARG A 120 -18.85 27.46 -2.08
C ARG A 120 -19.46 26.10 -2.38
N ILE A 121 -19.17 25.11 -1.54
CA ILE A 121 -19.66 23.73 -1.68
C ILE A 121 -20.28 23.29 -0.37
N THR A 122 -21.50 22.76 -0.44
CA THR A 122 -22.19 22.16 0.70
C THR A 122 -22.12 20.65 0.62
N GLY A 123 -21.75 20.02 1.73
CA GLY A 123 -21.52 18.59 1.82
C GLY A 123 -21.80 18.03 3.22
N LEU A 124 -21.47 16.77 3.41
CA LEU A 124 -21.65 16.03 4.66
C LEU A 124 -20.35 16.01 5.46
N LEU A 125 -20.47 16.10 6.78
CA LEU A 125 -19.36 15.98 7.74
C LEU A 125 -19.46 14.66 8.49
N LEU A 126 -18.45 13.81 8.32
CA LEU A 126 -18.25 12.59 9.08
C LEU A 126 -17.39 12.86 10.31
N THR A 127 -17.71 12.19 11.41
CA THR A 127 -16.82 12.07 12.57
C THR A 127 -15.60 11.19 12.22
N PRO A 128 -14.49 11.26 12.98
CA PRO A 128 -13.32 10.42 12.70
C PRO A 128 -13.64 8.92 12.65
N ARG A 129 -14.52 8.45 13.55
CA ARG A 129 -14.96 7.04 13.61
C ARG A 129 -15.73 6.61 12.36
N GLU A 130 -16.63 7.46 11.89
CA GLU A 130 -17.39 7.21 10.65
C GLU A 130 -16.51 7.33 9.41
N ALA A 131 -15.58 8.28 9.39
CA ALA A 131 -14.61 8.45 8.32
C ALA A 131 -13.73 7.20 8.17
N ALA A 132 -13.23 6.65 9.26
CA ALA A 132 -12.45 5.42 9.23
C ALA A 132 -13.28 4.24 8.71
N ALA A 133 -14.49 4.03 9.24
CA ALA A 133 -15.40 2.97 8.78
C ALA A 133 -15.75 3.08 7.29
N PHE A 134 -15.94 4.30 6.78
CA PHE A 134 -16.20 4.56 5.37
C PHE A 134 -14.97 4.31 4.48
N LEU A 135 -13.82 4.92 4.82
CA LEU A 135 -12.61 4.88 4.01
C LEU A 135 -12.00 3.47 3.90
N GLU A 136 -12.11 2.67 4.96
CA GLU A 136 -11.60 1.29 5.00
C GLU A 136 -12.39 0.33 4.08
N GLN A 137 -13.67 0.65 3.79
CA GLN A 137 -14.54 -0.18 2.97
C GLN A 137 -14.52 0.14 1.46
N LEU A 138 -14.00 1.31 1.08
CA LEU A 138 -13.82 1.68 -0.33
C LEU A 138 -12.84 0.72 -1.01
N PRO A 139 -13.23 -0.05 -2.04
CA PRO A 139 -12.32 -0.99 -2.68
C PRO A 139 -11.32 -0.25 -3.58
N LEU A 140 -10.12 -0.82 -3.71
CA LEU A 140 -9.01 -0.18 -4.42
C LEU A 140 -9.09 -0.34 -5.95
N GLY A 141 -9.77 -1.38 -6.43
CA GLY A 141 -9.80 -1.76 -7.85
C GLY A 141 -11.05 -1.33 -8.62
N ASN A 142 -12.22 -1.30 -7.97
CA ASN A 142 -13.46 -0.88 -8.61
C ASN A 142 -13.77 0.57 -8.24
N LEU A 143 -13.87 1.42 -9.24
CA LEU A 143 -13.98 2.88 -9.08
C LEU A 143 -15.40 3.39 -9.29
N ASN A 144 -16.32 2.52 -9.75
CA ASN A 144 -17.69 2.87 -10.10
C ASN A 144 -18.70 1.97 -9.38
N PHE A 145 -19.57 2.57 -8.58
CA PHE A 145 -20.64 1.92 -7.82
C PHE A 145 -21.99 2.47 -8.26
N ALA A 146 -22.71 1.67 -9.07
CA ALA A 146 -24.07 2.00 -9.49
C ALA A 146 -24.23 3.42 -10.08
N GLY A 147 -23.24 3.91 -10.83
CA GLY A 147 -23.25 5.24 -11.46
C GLY A 147 -22.59 6.35 -10.62
N THR A 148 -22.01 6.00 -9.48
CA THR A 148 -21.17 6.85 -8.62
C THR A 148 -19.70 6.50 -8.80
N GLU A 149 -18.89 7.45 -9.23
CA GLU A 149 -17.45 7.32 -9.35
C GLU A 149 -16.73 7.88 -8.11
N ILE A 150 -15.66 7.22 -7.66
CA ILE A 150 -14.85 7.71 -6.54
C ILE A 150 -13.70 8.56 -7.07
N GLY A 151 -13.64 9.84 -6.68
CA GLY A 151 -12.56 10.76 -7.08
C GLY A 151 -11.19 10.39 -6.54
N ALA A 152 -10.13 10.93 -7.15
CA ALA A 152 -8.74 10.66 -6.77
C ALA A 152 -8.43 11.03 -5.30
N ASP A 153 -9.04 12.11 -4.81
CA ASP A 153 -8.90 12.58 -3.43
C ASP A 153 -9.38 11.51 -2.43
N LEU A 154 -10.56 10.93 -2.65
CA LEU A 154 -11.09 9.88 -1.79
C LEU A 154 -10.26 8.59 -1.82
N ARG A 155 -9.75 8.22 -3.00
CA ARG A 155 -8.83 7.07 -3.13
C ARG A 155 -7.57 7.29 -2.30
N TYR A 156 -7.00 8.48 -2.39
CA TYR A 156 -5.83 8.86 -1.61
C TYR A 156 -6.08 8.74 -0.10
N TRP A 157 -7.19 9.26 0.40
CA TRP A 157 -7.58 9.12 1.82
C TRP A 157 -7.85 7.66 2.23
N SER A 158 -8.40 6.85 1.31
CA SER A 158 -8.63 5.42 1.54
C SER A 158 -7.32 4.63 1.66
N HIS A 159 -6.27 5.01 0.92
CA HIS A 159 -4.93 4.46 1.11
C HIS A 159 -4.32 4.86 2.47
N LEU A 160 -4.51 6.11 2.89
CA LEU A 160 -4.03 6.59 4.18
C LEU A 160 -4.73 5.90 5.35
N ALA A 161 -6.05 5.69 5.28
CA ALA A 161 -6.79 4.95 6.30
C ALA A 161 -6.24 3.52 6.48
N ARG A 162 -5.89 2.85 5.38
CA ARG A 162 -5.25 1.52 5.42
C ARG A 162 -3.83 1.54 5.95
N TRP A 163 -3.07 2.59 5.67
CA TRP A 163 -1.78 2.77 6.33
C TRP A 163 -1.94 2.98 7.84
N GLY A 164 -2.98 3.72 8.27
CA GLY A 164 -3.37 3.81 9.67
C GLY A 164 -3.66 2.44 10.31
N LEU A 165 -4.43 1.58 9.63
CA LEU A 165 -4.67 0.19 10.06
C LEU A 165 -3.37 -0.62 10.20
N ASP A 166 -2.47 -0.49 9.23
CA ASP A 166 -1.16 -1.17 9.25
C ASP A 166 -0.26 -0.67 10.40
N LEU A 167 -0.28 0.64 10.69
CA LEU A 167 0.40 1.21 11.86
C LEU A 167 -0.17 0.65 13.17
N MET A 168 -1.50 0.53 13.27
CA MET A 168 -2.15 -0.07 14.44
C MET A 168 -1.84 -1.56 14.59
N ALA A 169 -1.86 -2.32 13.50
CA ALA A 169 -1.51 -3.74 13.50
C ALA A 169 -0.07 -3.99 13.96
N ARG A 170 0.85 -3.08 13.63
CA ARG A 170 2.25 -3.08 14.09
C ARG A 170 2.46 -2.45 15.47
N GLY A 171 1.41 -1.99 16.15
CA GLY A 171 1.49 -1.39 17.49
C GLY A 171 2.21 -0.04 17.53
N LYS A 172 2.18 0.74 16.43
CA LYS A 172 2.93 2.00 16.26
C LYS A 172 2.22 3.22 16.86
N TYR A 173 1.88 3.13 18.14
CA TYR A 173 1.25 4.22 18.88
C TYR A 173 1.68 4.20 20.36
N LEU A 174 1.69 5.38 20.98
CA LEU A 174 2.12 5.57 22.36
C LEU A 174 1.06 6.34 23.14
N PRO A 175 0.83 6.01 24.42
CA PRO A 175 -0.07 6.79 25.25
C PRO A 175 0.60 8.14 25.61
N ALA A 176 -0.13 9.23 25.43
CA ALA A 176 0.37 10.59 25.61
C ALA A 176 -0.65 11.49 26.33
N ILE A 177 -0.19 12.69 26.68
CA ILE A 177 -1.00 13.75 27.27
C ILE A 177 -0.72 15.06 26.53
N GLN A 178 -1.78 15.70 26.04
CA GLN A 178 -1.72 16.98 25.37
C GLN A 178 -2.27 18.06 26.29
N ILE A 179 -1.42 19.02 26.64
CA ILE A 179 -1.78 20.15 27.51
C ILE A 179 -2.01 21.38 26.63
N ALA A 180 -3.26 21.81 26.49
CA ALA A 180 -3.64 23.06 25.86
C ALA A 180 -4.01 24.11 26.93
N PRO A 181 -4.01 25.42 26.61
CA PRO A 181 -4.21 26.49 27.62
C PRO A 181 -5.49 26.40 28.46
N LYS A 182 -6.51 25.70 27.93
CA LYS A 182 -7.83 25.56 28.57
C LYS A 182 -8.23 24.12 28.87
N THR A 183 -7.53 23.13 28.31
CA THR A 183 -7.94 21.72 28.36
C THR A 183 -6.72 20.82 28.36
N THR A 184 -6.71 19.84 29.27
CA THR A 184 -5.76 18.73 29.25
C THR A 184 -6.47 17.54 28.63
N GLN A 185 -5.83 16.88 27.66
CA GLN A 185 -6.42 15.73 26.98
C GLN A 185 -5.46 14.53 26.99
N ALA A 186 -5.98 13.35 27.34
CA ALA A 186 -5.30 12.09 27.12
C ALA A 186 -5.48 11.70 25.65
N ARG A 187 -4.41 11.28 24.95
CA ARG A 187 -4.45 10.89 23.53
C ARG A 187 -3.45 9.77 23.24
N TRP A 188 -3.79 8.89 22.30
CA TRP A 188 -2.83 7.98 21.68
C TRP A 188 -2.09 8.73 20.57
N GLN A 189 -0.78 8.86 20.73
CA GLN A 189 0.08 9.53 19.78
C GLN A 189 0.65 8.52 18.78
N LEU A 190 0.60 8.89 17.49
CA LEU A 190 1.20 8.11 16.43
C LEU A 190 2.73 8.06 16.55
N LEU A 191 3.33 6.87 16.35
CA LEU A 191 4.77 6.67 16.35
C LEU A 191 5.26 6.36 14.92
N LEU A 192 5.98 7.30 14.30
CA LEU A 192 6.63 7.13 13.00
C LEU A 192 8.14 7.05 13.18
N ASP A 193 8.61 5.96 13.77
CA ASP A 193 10.02 5.71 14.08
C ASP A 193 10.74 4.85 13.03
N SER A 194 10.01 4.11 12.20
CA SER A 194 10.57 3.22 11.18
C SER A 194 10.87 3.94 9.86
N ASP A 195 11.85 3.42 9.13
CA ASP A 195 12.23 3.95 7.80
C ASP A 195 11.14 3.73 6.76
N THR A 196 10.44 2.60 6.86
CA THR A 196 9.30 2.31 6.00
C THR A 196 8.19 3.35 6.19
N ASP A 197 7.94 3.78 7.43
CA ASP A 197 6.90 4.73 7.75
C ASP A 197 7.28 6.16 7.40
N THR A 198 8.54 6.55 7.61
CA THR A 198 9.04 7.86 7.16
C THR A 198 9.13 7.96 5.62
N GLY A 199 9.53 6.88 4.94
CA GLY A 199 9.51 6.77 3.50
C GLY A 199 8.09 6.84 2.92
N ARG A 200 7.13 6.13 3.54
CA ARG A 200 5.70 6.23 3.18
C ARG A 200 5.15 7.62 3.42
N LEU A 201 5.47 8.26 4.55
CA LEU A 201 5.07 9.64 4.83
C LEU A 201 5.54 10.57 3.71
N ARG A 202 6.82 10.52 3.33
CA ARG A 202 7.38 11.30 2.21
C ARG A 202 6.65 11.01 0.90
N PHE A 203 6.44 9.74 0.57
CA PHE A 203 5.74 9.32 -0.65
C PHE A 203 4.31 9.87 -0.71
N PHE A 204 3.54 9.76 0.38
CA PHE A 204 2.19 10.30 0.46
C PHE A 204 2.19 11.83 0.38
N THR A 205 3.07 12.50 1.12
CA THR A 205 3.23 13.97 1.07
C THR A 205 3.48 14.46 -0.37
N GLN A 206 4.33 13.77 -1.14
CA GLN A 206 4.63 14.12 -2.53
C GLN A 206 3.50 13.77 -3.50
N SER A 207 2.79 12.67 -3.25
CA SER A 207 1.71 12.17 -4.11
C SER A 207 0.34 12.76 -3.78
N MET A 208 0.27 13.69 -2.83
CA MET A 208 -0.99 14.25 -2.34
C MET A 208 -1.72 15.03 -3.44
N PRO A 209 -2.96 14.66 -3.80
CA PRO A 209 -3.76 15.44 -4.72
C PRO A 209 -3.96 16.88 -4.25
N LEU A 210 -3.86 17.83 -5.18
CA LEU A 210 -4.02 19.26 -4.86
C LEU A 210 -5.43 19.57 -4.34
N GLY A 211 -6.45 18.84 -4.77
CA GLY A 211 -7.84 18.99 -4.31
C GLY A 211 -7.98 18.84 -2.79
N CYS A 212 -7.15 18.01 -2.15
CA CYS A 212 -7.12 17.87 -0.70
C CYS A 212 -6.59 19.11 0.04
N ARG A 213 -5.84 19.99 -0.64
CA ARG A 213 -5.12 21.13 -0.04
C ARG A 213 -5.73 22.50 -0.35
N THR A 214 -6.74 22.56 -1.22
CA THR A 214 -7.35 23.81 -1.69
C THR A 214 -8.54 24.29 -0.86
N TYR A 215 -8.82 23.65 0.28
CA TYR A 215 -9.84 24.07 1.23
C TYR A 215 -9.43 25.38 1.92
N GLN A 216 -10.34 26.35 1.92
CA GLN A 216 -10.12 27.69 2.46
C GLN A 216 -11.02 27.95 3.68
N LEU A 217 -10.45 28.70 4.62
CA LEU A 217 -11.19 29.27 5.76
C LEU A 217 -12.22 30.29 5.29
N VAL A 218 -13.47 30.14 5.74
CA VAL A 218 -14.54 31.12 5.47
C VAL A 218 -14.18 32.45 6.17
N PRO A 219 -14.02 33.58 5.44
CA PRO A 219 -13.77 34.87 6.07
C PRO A 219 -14.96 35.26 6.96
N LYS A 220 -14.70 35.65 8.21
CA LYS A 220 -15.74 36.06 9.17
C LYS A 220 -16.42 37.40 8.87
N SER A 221 -16.11 38.07 7.74
CA SER A 221 -16.66 39.39 7.37
C SER A 221 -17.49 39.34 6.09
N ARG A 222 -18.71 39.89 6.14
CA ARG A 222 -19.67 40.02 5.02
C ARG A 222 -19.41 41.23 4.09
N LYS A 223 -18.40 42.06 4.35
CA LYS A 223 -18.16 43.33 3.61
C LYS A 223 -16.68 43.57 3.28
N GLY A 224 -15.99 42.57 2.76
CA GLY A 224 -14.67 42.76 2.15
C GLY A 224 -14.76 42.48 0.67
N SER A 225 -14.42 43.46 -0.17
CA SER A 225 -14.19 43.24 -1.60
C SER A 225 -13.20 42.08 -1.78
N LEU A 226 -13.47 41.21 -2.74
CA LEU A 226 -12.59 40.10 -3.15
C LEU A 226 -11.32 40.60 -3.89
N GLN A 227 -10.74 41.71 -3.45
CA GLN A 227 -9.44 42.20 -3.90
C GLN A 227 -8.34 41.42 -3.18
N GLY A 228 -7.87 40.36 -3.83
CA GLY A 228 -6.72 39.57 -3.37
C GLY A 228 -7.03 38.09 -3.19
N LEU A 229 -7.52 37.43 -4.24
CA LEU A 229 -7.54 35.97 -4.36
C LEU A 229 -6.11 35.44 -4.52
N SER A 230 -5.30 35.56 -3.46
CA SER A 230 -4.26 34.56 -3.25
C SER A 230 -4.97 33.30 -2.78
N VAL A 231 -4.68 32.16 -3.38
CA VAL A 231 -4.99 30.85 -2.80
C VAL A 231 -3.76 30.49 -1.98
N PRO A 232 -3.60 30.98 -0.73
CA PRO A 232 -2.45 30.57 0.04
C PRO A 232 -2.68 29.09 0.36
N LEU A 233 -1.86 28.21 -0.22
CA LEU A 233 -1.70 26.81 0.19
C LEU A 233 -1.11 26.82 1.62
N LYS A 234 -1.89 27.22 2.62
CA LYS A 234 -1.42 27.39 4.00
C LYS A 234 -1.15 26.06 4.68
N LEU A 235 -1.81 24.98 4.23
CA LEU A 235 -1.67 23.67 4.81
C LEU A 235 -0.47 22.95 4.20
N ASP A 236 0.55 22.80 5.03
CA ASP A 236 1.63 21.85 4.76
C ASP A 236 1.03 20.45 4.64
N ALA A 237 1.38 19.76 3.55
CA ALA A 237 0.84 18.44 3.26
C ALA A 237 1.22 17.45 4.37
N GLU A 238 2.44 17.54 4.90
CA GLU A 238 2.90 16.66 5.98
C GLU A 238 2.09 16.88 7.27
N ALA A 239 1.84 18.14 7.65
CA ALA A 239 1.07 18.47 8.85
C ALA A 239 -0.37 17.97 8.77
N LEU A 240 -0.99 18.09 7.60
CA LEU A 240 -2.36 17.63 7.36
C LEU A 240 -2.46 16.10 7.39
N LEU A 241 -1.47 15.39 6.84
CA LEU A 241 -1.40 13.93 6.90
C LEU A 241 -1.19 13.43 8.33
N TYR A 242 -0.27 14.06 9.05
CA TYR A 242 0.02 13.70 10.43
C TYR A 242 -1.20 13.92 11.32
N ASP A 243 -1.91 15.05 11.17
CA ASP A 243 -3.16 15.31 11.93
C ASP A 243 -4.21 14.23 11.64
N PHE A 244 -4.50 13.93 10.37
CA PHE A 244 -5.45 12.89 9.99
C PHE A 244 -5.09 11.52 10.59
N LEU A 245 -3.84 11.06 10.41
CA LEU A 245 -3.41 9.76 10.92
C LEU A 245 -3.43 9.72 12.45
N SER A 246 -3.01 10.80 13.12
CA SER A 246 -3.02 10.86 14.58
C SER A 246 -4.44 10.72 15.15
N VAL A 247 -5.42 11.41 14.55
CA VAL A 247 -6.82 11.38 14.99
C VAL A 247 -7.47 10.04 14.64
N LEU A 248 -7.16 9.47 13.47
CA LEU A 248 -7.67 8.18 13.05
C LEU A 248 -7.17 7.06 13.98
N VAL A 249 -5.87 7.03 14.28
CA VAL A 249 -5.27 6.05 15.20
C VAL A 249 -5.83 6.22 16.62
N ASP A 250 -5.88 7.45 17.16
CA ASP A 250 -6.44 7.69 18.50
C ASP A 250 -7.90 7.23 18.61
N THR A 251 -8.72 7.53 17.61
CA THR A 251 -10.14 7.14 17.61
C THR A 251 -10.32 5.63 17.52
N GLN A 252 -9.58 4.96 16.63
CA GLN A 252 -9.69 3.52 16.42
C GLN A 252 -9.13 2.72 17.60
N VAL A 253 -8.00 3.14 18.18
CA VAL A 253 -7.44 2.50 19.37
C VAL A 253 -8.40 2.63 20.55
N ARG A 254 -8.99 3.81 20.79
CA ARG A 254 -10.04 3.99 21.83
C ARG A 254 -11.25 3.10 21.63
N ALA A 255 -11.68 2.93 20.38
CA ALA A 255 -12.86 2.11 20.08
C ALA A 255 -12.64 0.63 20.41
N GLN A 256 -11.39 0.17 20.46
CA GLN A 256 -11.02 -1.20 20.80
C GLN A 256 -10.51 -1.34 22.24
N ALA A 257 -10.06 -0.24 22.87
CA ALA A 257 -9.54 -0.26 24.22
C ALA A 257 -10.67 -0.45 25.23
N GLU A 258 -10.55 -1.47 26.08
CA GLU A 258 -11.38 -1.55 27.27
C GLU A 258 -10.86 -0.56 28.33
N PRO A 259 -11.74 0.20 29.01
CA PRO A 259 -11.33 1.09 30.08
C PRO A 259 -10.66 0.27 31.19
N THR A 260 -9.35 0.41 31.31
CA THR A 260 -8.56 -0.37 32.26
C THR A 260 -8.82 0.15 33.68
N ILE A 261 -9.50 -0.64 34.50
CA ILE A 261 -9.70 -0.32 35.92
C ILE A 261 -8.43 -0.73 36.67
N ALA A 262 -7.46 0.18 36.76
CA ALA A 262 -6.28 -0.04 37.60
C ALA A 262 -6.68 -0.10 39.08
N SER A 263 -6.27 -1.15 39.78
CA SER A 263 -6.39 -1.26 41.25
C SER A 263 -5.55 -0.17 41.93
N SER A 264 -6.12 0.47 42.95
CA SER A 264 -5.58 1.65 43.65
C SER A 264 -4.21 1.48 44.29
N ASP A 265 -3.80 0.24 44.59
CA ASP A 265 -2.77 0.00 45.60
C ASP A 265 -1.32 0.10 45.07
N ILE A 266 -1.14 0.33 43.77
CA ILE A 266 0.19 0.29 43.09
C ILE A 266 0.60 1.66 42.51
N LEU A 267 -0.30 2.65 42.46
CA LEU A 267 -0.06 3.90 41.74
C LEU A 267 0.40 5.04 42.66
N SER A 268 1.37 5.84 42.21
CA SER A 268 1.88 6.99 42.96
C SER A 268 0.76 8.00 43.24
N PRO A 269 0.57 8.45 44.49
CA PRO A 269 -0.55 9.32 44.87
C PRO A 269 -0.46 10.74 44.28
N ASP A 270 0.74 11.16 43.86
CA ASP A 270 0.99 12.53 43.36
C ASP A 270 0.72 12.73 41.86
N LEU A 271 0.46 11.64 41.11
CA LEU A 271 0.27 11.68 39.66
C LEU A 271 -1.14 11.19 39.29
N PRO A 272 -1.85 11.88 38.36
CA PRO A 272 -3.20 11.52 37.93
C PRO A 272 -3.20 10.33 36.95
N VAL A 273 -2.42 9.27 37.25
CA VAL A 273 -2.23 8.12 36.36
C VAL A 273 -3.53 7.34 36.18
N ARG A 274 -4.34 7.21 37.23
CA ARG A 274 -5.62 6.49 37.17
C ARG A 274 -6.62 7.18 36.25
N GLU A 275 -6.82 8.48 36.45
CA GLU A 275 -7.71 9.31 35.63
C GLU A 275 -7.22 9.33 34.18
N TRP A 276 -5.90 9.39 33.97
CA TRP A 276 -5.30 9.32 32.65
C TRP A 276 -5.52 7.97 31.95
N LEU A 277 -5.31 6.83 32.64
CA LEU A 277 -5.57 5.50 32.05
C LEU A 277 -7.05 5.28 31.74
N GLN A 278 -7.95 5.76 32.60
CA GLN A 278 -9.39 5.70 32.35
C GLN A 278 -9.77 6.55 31.14
N THR A 279 -9.23 7.78 31.05
CA THR A 279 -9.50 8.70 29.94
C THR A 279 -8.90 8.25 28.61
N LEU A 280 -7.82 7.45 28.61
CA LEU A 280 -7.28 6.84 27.38
C LEU A 280 -8.19 5.78 26.76
N GLY A 281 -9.03 5.13 27.57
CA GLY A 281 -10.00 4.12 27.13
C GLY A 281 -11.42 4.66 26.92
N SER A 282 -11.68 5.94 27.20
CA SER A 282 -13.00 6.56 27.00
C SER A 282 -13.11 7.32 25.68
N GLU A 283 -14.35 7.54 25.22
CA GLU A 283 -14.63 8.43 24.09
C GLU A 283 -14.35 9.90 24.45
N ASP A 284 -14.48 10.28 25.72
CA ASP A 284 -14.04 11.59 26.19
C ASP A 284 -12.52 11.59 26.39
N SER A 285 -11.84 12.54 25.75
CA SER A 285 -10.39 12.70 25.87
C SER A 285 -10.00 13.66 26.98
N THR A 286 -10.95 14.39 27.58
CA THR A 286 -10.66 15.42 28.57
C THR A 286 -10.27 14.82 29.92
N LEU A 287 -9.14 15.30 30.45
CA LEU A 287 -8.62 14.89 31.74
C LEU A 287 -8.86 16.00 32.77
N GLU A 288 -9.72 15.72 33.75
CA GLU A 288 -9.99 16.62 34.87
C GLU A 288 -8.84 16.58 35.88
N SER A 289 -7.76 17.33 35.62
CA SER A 289 -6.60 17.39 36.51
C SER A 289 -6.03 18.80 36.62
N SER A 290 -5.30 19.07 37.72
CA SER A 290 -4.57 20.33 37.86
C SER A 290 -3.44 20.42 36.82
N ALA A 291 -3.19 21.61 36.28
CA ALA A 291 -2.16 21.83 35.26
C ALA A 291 -0.76 21.38 35.72
N ILE A 292 -0.45 21.50 37.02
CA ILE A 292 0.83 21.09 37.61
C ILE A 292 0.95 19.56 37.63
N ALA A 293 -0.10 18.85 38.03
CA ALA A 293 -0.11 17.39 38.07
C ALA A 293 -0.04 16.79 36.65
N ALA A 294 -0.78 17.38 35.70
CA ALA A 294 -0.71 17.04 34.28
C ALA A 294 0.69 17.28 33.68
N ALA A 295 1.35 18.39 34.03
CA ALA A 295 2.70 18.68 33.57
C ALA A 295 3.72 17.65 34.11
N ARG A 296 3.64 17.28 35.40
CA ARG A 296 4.49 16.23 35.97
C ARG A 296 4.29 14.87 35.30
N LEU A 297 3.03 14.51 35.01
CA LEU A 297 2.72 13.29 34.28
C LEU A 297 3.27 13.32 32.86
N ARG A 298 3.11 14.44 32.14
CA ARG A 298 3.70 14.64 30.82
C ARG A 298 5.21 14.47 30.87
N ASP A 299 5.88 15.09 31.83
CA ASP A 299 7.34 15.05 31.93
C ASP A 299 7.85 13.62 32.22
N ALA A 300 7.15 12.89 33.10
CA ALA A 300 7.40 11.47 33.34
C ALA A 300 7.19 10.61 32.08
N LEU A 301 6.09 10.83 31.34
CA LEU A 301 5.81 10.14 30.08
C LEU A 301 6.85 10.46 28.99
N THR A 302 7.25 11.72 28.87
CA THR A 302 8.31 12.11 27.92
C THR A 302 9.65 11.49 28.30
N THR A 303 9.97 11.37 29.59
CA THR A 303 11.19 10.70 30.04
C THR A 303 11.16 9.20 29.70
N TRP A 304 10.02 8.55 29.91
CA TRP A 304 9.82 7.14 29.58
C TRP A 304 9.85 6.86 28.07
N THR A 305 9.27 7.75 27.27
CA THR A 305 9.18 7.62 25.79
C THR A 305 10.38 8.23 25.04
N ALA A 306 11.24 9.01 25.71
CA ALA A 306 12.40 9.67 25.12
C ALA A 306 13.30 8.76 24.28
N PRO A 307 13.62 7.51 24.69
CA PRO A 307 14.44 6.61 23.88
C PRO A 307 13.82 6.25 22.51
N LEU A 308 12.49 6.32 22.40
CA LEU A 308 11.76 6.03 21.17
C LEU A 308 11.64 7.29 20.28
N GLN A 309 11.46 8.47 20.88
CA GLN A 309 11.18 9.72 20.15
C GLN A 309 12.42 10.53 19.75
N SER A 310 13.52 10.46 20.52
CA SER A 310 14.67 11.39 20.39
C SER A 310 15.40 11.34 19.04
N ASN A 311 15.37 10.19 18.36
CA ASN A 311 16.07 9.99 17.08
C ASN A 311 15.18 10.18 15.85
N ALA A 312 13.85 10.24 15.98
CA ALA A 312 12.96 10.30 14.83
C ALA A 312 13.01 11.65 14.09
N GLN A 313 13.23 12.77 14.79
CA GLN A 313 13.10 14.12 14.22
C GLN A 313 14.39 14.97 14.20
N ARG A 314 15.43 14.63 14.97
CA ARG A 314 16.64 15.49 15.10
C ARG A 314 17.91 14.94 14.46
N ASN A 315 18.06 13.62 14.40
CA ASN A 315 19.28 13.01 13.87
C ASN A 315 19.09 12.55 12.42
N ARG A 316 19.90 13.12 11.53
CA ARG A 316 19.99 12.70 10.12
C ARG A 316 20.59 11.29 9.94
N PHE A 317 21.13 10.72 11.02
CA PHE A 317 21.81 9.44 11.04
C PHE A 317 21.05 8.43 11.91
N ARG A 318 20.97 7.19 11.44
CA ARG A 318 20.45 6.02 12.16
C ARG A 318 21.56 4.99 12.38
N VAL A 319 21.44 4.18 13.41
CA VAL A 319 22.36 3.03 13.58
C VAL A 319 22.00 1.96 12.57
N CYS A 320 23.02 1.42 11.91
CA CYS A 320 22.93 0.38 10.91
C CYS A 320 23.81 -0.80 11.30
N PHE A 321 23.29 -2.01 11.11
CA PHE A 321 23.99 -3.26 11.32
C PHE A 321 24.34 -3.86 9.98
N ARG A 322 25.63 -4.10 9.73
CA ARG A 322 26.09 -4.81 8.53
C ARG A 322 26.52 -6.20 8.92
N LEU A 323 25.85 -7.20 8.38
CA LEU A 323 26.26 -8.59 8.53
C LEU A 323 27.31 -8.91 7.47
N GLU A 324 28.54 -9.16 7.91
CA GLU A 324 29.68 -9.51 7.08
C GLU A 324 29.89 -11.03 7.12
N PRO A 325 29.95 -11.67 5.96
CA PRO A 325 30.17 -13.10 5.88
C PRO A 325 31.60 -13.47 6.29
N PRO A 326 31.80 -14.66 6.87
CA PRO A 326 33.13 -15.17 7.17
C PRO A 326 33.89 -15.53 5.89
N SER A 327 35.23 -15.50 5.95
CA SER A 327 36.10 -15.96 4.85
C SER A 327 36.03 -17.48 4.60
N ASP A 328 35.50 -18.23 5.56
CA ASP A 328 35.29 -19.68 5.48
C ASP A 328 33.91 -20.02 6.03
N SER A 329 33.23 -20.99 5.43
CA SER A 329 31.86 -21.43 5.75
C SER A 329 31.65 -21.85 7.21
N GLN A 330 32.73 -22.26 7.90
CA GLN A 330 32.72 -22.67 9.31
C GLN A 330 33.15 -21.56 10.29
N ALA A 331 33.59 -20.41 9.79
CA ALA A 331 34.06 -19.31 10.64
C ALA A 331 32.91 -18.43 11.15
N ASN A 332 33.22 -17.67 12.20
CA ASN A 332 32.26 -16.76 12.83
C ASN A 332 31.95 -15.58 11.92
N TRP A 333 30.66 -15.25 11.83
CA TRP A 333 30.16 -14.08 11.16
C TRP A 333 30.49 -12.81 11.95
N GLN A 334 30.60 -11.68 11.28
CA GLN A 334 30.81 -10.40 11.95
C GLN A 334 29.60 -9.48 11.71
N LEU A 335 29.08 -8.90 12.78
CA LEU A 335 28.06 -7.87 12.73
C LEU A 335 28.72 -6.53 13.05
N ALA A 336 29.04 -5.75 12.03
CA ALA A 336 29.65 -4.44 12.16
C ALA A 336 28.60 -3.37 12.46
N TYR A 337 28.96 -2.40 13.31
CA TYR A 337 28.11 -1.26 13.67
C TYR A 337 28.47 -0.03 12.84
N LEU A 338 27.46 0.61 12.27
CA LEU A 338 27.61 1.80 11.43
C LEU A 338 26.57 2.85 11.78
N LEU A 339 26.84 4.10 11.40
CA LEU A 339 25.81 5.12 11.24
C LEU A 339 25.50 5.29 9.75
N GLN A 340 24.22 5.20 9.40
CA GLN A 340 23.72 5.37 8.04
C GLN A 340 22.90 6.67 7.96
N ALA A 341 23.10 7.46 6.90
CA ALA A 341 22.27 8.64 6.69
C ALA A 341 20.84 8.26 6.27
N ARG A 342 19.83 8.96 6.78
CA ARG A 342 18.40 8.74 6.46
C ARG A 342 17.97 9.29 5.10
N ASP A 343 18.75 10.22 4.55
CA ASP A 343 18.49 10.83 3.25
C ASP A 343 19.24 10.10 2.11
N ASP A 344 20.32 9.41 2.43
CA ASP A 344 21.16 8.67 1.48
C ASP A 344 21.63 7.36 2.13
N GLU A 345 21.03 6.25 1.70
CA GLU A 345 21.31 4.92 2.24
C GLU A 345 22.73 4.42 1.92
N THR A 346 23.41 5.04 0.95
CA THR A 346 24.78 4.68 0.58
C THR A 346 25.83 5.31 1.51
N CYS A 347 25.45 6.35 2.24
CA CYS A 347 26.32 7.02 3.19
C CYS A 347 26.41 6.20 4.49
N LEU A 348 27.54 5.51 4.67
CA LEU A 348 27.81 4.62 5.80
C LEU A 348 29.09 5.05 6.54
N ILE A 349 28.97 5.32 7.83
CA ILE A 349 30.10 5.69 8.70
C ILE A 349 30.35 4.55 9.69
N VAL A 350 31.52 3.93 9.63
CA VAL A 350 31.87 2.78 10.49
C VAL A 350 32.11 3.24 11.93
N ALA A 351 31.69 2.43 12.91
CA ALA A 351 31.86 2.73 14.33
C ALA A 351 33.31 3.03 14.74
N GLU A 352 34.30 2.39 14.13
CA GLU A 352 35.72 2.63 14.40
C GLU A 352 36.13 4.07 14.14
N THR A 353 35.61 4.66 13.06
CA THR A 353 35.81 6.08 12.73
C THR A 353 35.10 6.96 13.75
N LEU A 354 33.89 6.61 14.19
CA LEU A 354 33.12 7.38 15.17
C LEU A 354 33.83 7.49 16.53
N TRP A 355 34.53 6.44 16.96
CA TRP A 355 35.30 6.46 18.21
C TRP A 355 36.51 7.39 18.18
N GLN A 356 36.97 7.83 17.01
CA GLN A 356 38.08 8.79 16.86
C GLN A 356 37.65 10.25 17.07
N TYR A 357 36.34 10.53 17.07
CA TYR A 357 35.78 11.89 17.19
C TYR A 357 34.95 12.06 18.48
N PRO A 358 35.58 12.30 19.66
CA PRO A 358 34.88 12.54 20.92
C PRO A 358 34.39 14.01 21.01
N VAL A 359 33.60 14.44 20.04
CA VAL A 359 33.15 15.84 19.90
C VAL A 359 31.63 15.91 19.80
N ALA A 360 31.06 17.02 20.25
CA ALA A 360 29.62 17.29 20.18
C ALA A 360 29.11 17.41 18.73
N GLU A 361 29.98 17.81 17.79
CA GLU A 361 29.69 17.83 16.36
C GLU A 361 30.94 17.40 15.57
N ALA A 362 30.77 16.47 14.63
CA ALA A 362 31.83 16.02 13.73
C ALA A 362 31.41 16.20 12.28
N VAL A 363 32.34 16.60 11.41
CA VAL A 363 32.15 16.56 9.96
C VAL A 363 32.87 15.32 9.44
N ILE A 364 32.11 14.30 9.06
CA ILE A 364 32.63 13.02 8.55
C ILE A 364 32.09 12.85 7.13
N ASP A 365 32.96 12.64 6.15
CA ASP A 365 32.59 12.50 4.73
C ASP A 365 31.64 13.59 4.22
N HIS A 366 31.95 14.85 4.57
CA HIS A 366 31.20 16.06 4.19
C HIS A 366 29.78 16.15 4.81
N GLN A 367 29.45 15.25 5.73
CA GLN A 367 28.21 15.27 6.49
C GLN A 367 28.45 15.74 7.94
N ARG A 368 27.53 16.57 8.45
CA ARG A 368 27.55 17.02 9.85
C ARG A 368 26.79 16.02 10.72
N VAL A 369 27.50 15.36 11.62
CA VAL A 369 26.93 14.42 12.61
C VAL A 369 26.98 15.08 13.99
N GLN A 370 25.82 15.24 14.62
CA GLN A 370 25.73 15.69 16.01
C GLN A 370 25.87 14.51 16.96
N ALA A 371 26.70 14.66 17.99
CA ALA A 371 26.98 13.67 19.02
C ALA A 371 27.09 12.22 18.48
N PRO A 372 28.07 11.93 17.60
CA PRO A 372 28.18 10.65 16.91
C PRO A 372 28.22 9.44 17.86
N GLN A 373 28.98 9.55 18.95
CA GLN A 373 29.13 8.46 19.93
C GLN A 373 27.85 8.24 20.75
N GLU A 374 27.19 9.32 21.20
CA GLU A 374 25.93 9.22 21.94
C GLU A 374 24.83 8.64 21.05
N THR A 375 24.77 9.04 19.78
CA THR A 375 23.81 8.52 18.80
C THR A 375 24.02 7.02 18.57
N LEU A 376 25.28 6.58 18.44
CA LEU A 376 25.63 5.16 18.31
C LEU A 376 25.26 4.38 19.57
N LEU A 377 25.68 4.83 20.76
CA LEU A 377 25.42 4.15 22.03
C LEU A 377 23.92 4.10 22.36
N ALA A 378 23.18 5.18 22.13
CA ALA A 378 21.73 5.21 22.30
C ALA A 378 21.03 4.25 21.32
N GLY A 379 21.54 4.12 20.10
CA GLY A 379 21.04 3.12 19.15
C GLY A 379 21.36 1.69 19.57
N LEU A 380 22.60 1.39 19.94
CA LEU A 380 23.04 0.07 20.40
C LEU A 380 22.32 -0.35 21.68
N GLY A 381 22.12 0.55 22.65
CA GLY A 381 21.37 0.26 23.87
C GLY A 381 19.91 -0.12 23.61
N ARG A 382 19.31 0.43 22.55
CA ARG A 382 17.97 0.03 22.08
C ARG A 382 18.00 -1.32 21.36
N ALA A 383 18.98 -1.54 20.48
CA ALA A 383 19.15 -2.80 19.77
C ALA A 383 19.49 -3.98 20.69
N ALA A 384 20.17 -3.73 21.81
CA ALA A 384 20.50 -4.72 22.85
C ALA A 384 19.27 -5.35 23.52
N ARG A 385 18.07 -4.80 23.33
CA ARG A 385 16.81 -5.44 23.76
C ARG A 385 16.38 -6.58 22.83
N PHE A 386 16.84 -6.56 21.59
CA PHE A 386 16.45 -7.50 20.53
C PHE A 386 17.56 -8.48 20.17
N CYS A 387 18.81 -8.16 20.50
CA CYS A 387 19.98 -8.96 20.18
C CYS A 387 20.91 -9.08 21.40
N ASP A 388 21.00 -10.28 21.97
CA ASP A 388 21.84 -10.54 23.15
C ASP A 388 23.34 -10.33 22.86
N PRO A 389 23.92 -10.77 21.71
CA PRO A 389 25.31 -10.47 21.38
C PRO A 389 25.64 -8.97 21.34
N VAL A 390 24.70 -8.13 20.90
CA VAL A 390 24.88 -6.66 20.91
C VAL A 390 24.92 -6.14 22.35
N ARG A 391 24.12 -6.72 23.26
CA ARG A 391 24.15 -6.38 24.69
C ARG A 391 25.50 -6.68 25.33
N ASP A 392 26.10 -7.82 24.99
CA ASP A 392 27.41 -8.20 25.51
C ASP A 392 28.51 -7.26 25.00
N SER A 393 28.44 -6.87 23.72
CA SER A 393 29.40 -5.90 23.15
C SER A 393 29.39 -4.52 23.84
N LEU A 394 28.27 -4.12 24.46
CA LEU A 394 28.16 -2.85 25.18
C LEU A 394 28.96 -2.81 26.50
N GLN A 395 29.47 -3.94 26.99
CA GLN A 395 30.37 -3.97 28.13
C GLN A 395 31.79 -3.51 27.77
N GLU A 396 32.12 -3.51 26.47
CA GLU A 396 33.41 -3.02 25.98
C GLU A 396 33.48 -1.48 25.97
N THR A 397 34.69 -0.94 26.04
CA THR A 397 34.89 0.52 26.09
C THR A 397 34.58 1.21 24.76
N ARG A 398 34.65 0.49 23.63
CA ARG A 398 34.47 1.01 22.27
C ARG A 398 33.83 -0.04 21.34
N PRO A 399 32.52 -0.35 21.52
CA PRO A 399 31.85 -1.34 20.69
C PRO A 399 31.87 -0.93 19.21
N SER A 400 32.43 -1.78 18.36
CA SER A 400 32.54 -1.54 16.91
C SER A 400 31.95 -2.68 16.07
N ARG A 401 32.07 -3.92 16.55
CA ARG A 401 31.59 -5.13 15.90
C ARG A 401 31.29 -6.21 16.94
N VAL A 402 30.45 -7.18 16.59
CA VAL A 402 30.25 -8.41 17.38
C VAL A 402 30.39 -9.64 16.50
N THR A 403 31.00 -10.69 17.02
CA THR A 403 31.11 -11.99 16.34
C THR A 403 29.91 -12.86 16.65
N LEU A 404 29.30 -13.43 15.61
CA LEU A 404 28.16 -14.33 15.71
C LEU A 404 28.57 -15.73 15.23
N ASP A 405 28.19 -16.76 15.97
CA ASP A 405 28.31 -18.13 15.46
C ASP A 405 27.27 -18.38 14.34
N PRO A 406 27.39 -19.45 13.52
CA PRO A 406 26.44 -19.74 12.45
C PRO A 406 24.98 -19.93 12.94
N ALA A 407 24.78 -20.45 14.15
CA ALA A 407 23.45 -20.68 14.71
C ALA A 407 22.81 -19.36 15.20
N GLN A 408 23.57 -18.51 15.87
CA GLN A 408 23.21 -17.15 16.27
C GLN A 408 22.93 -16.28 15.04
N THR A 409 23.71 -16.43 13.97
CA THR A 409 23.47 -15.74 12.71
C THR A 409 22.14 -16.16 12.10
N TYR A 410 21.83 -17.45 12.10
CA TYR A 410 20.53 -17.95 11.66
C TYR A 410 19.36 -17.40 12.51
N VAL A 411 19.50 -17.36 13.84
CA VAL A 411 18.50 -16.73 14.73
C VAL A 411 18.37 -15.24 14.45
N PHE A 412 19.49 -14.54 14.28
CA PHE A 412 19.53 -13.11 13.95
C PHE A 412 18.77 -12.81 12.67
N LEU A 413 19.05 -13.56 11.59
CA LEU A 413 18.34 -13.45 10.33
C LEU A 413 16.84 -13.66 10.57
N LYS A 414 16.43 -14.80 11.13
CA LYS A 414 15.02 -15.18 11.21
C LYS A 414 14.15 -14.34 12.16
N ALA A 415 14.70 -13.89 13.28
CA ALA A 415 13.91 -13.28 14.35
C ALA A 415 14.26 -11.82 14.63
N THR A 416 15.49 -11.40 14.34
CA THR A 416 16.01 -10.10 14.79
C THR A 416 16.03 -9.06 13.67
N VAL A 417 16.30 -9.45 12.42
CA VAL A 417 16.36 -8.51 11.28
C VAL A 417 15.07 -7.69 11.14
N ASP A 418 13.91 -8.34 11.09
CA ASP A 418 12.64 -7.63 10.90
C ASP A 418 12.32 -6.73 12.10
N ARG A 419 12.58 -7.20 13.33
CA ARG A 419 12.40 -6.38 14.54
C ARG A 419 13.30 -5.15 14.58
N LEU A 420 14.54 -5.27 14.10
CA LEU A 420 15.47 -4.15 14.01
C LEU A 420 15.00 -3.15 12.96
N ARG A 421 14.59 -3.61 11.77
CA ARG A 421 14.04 -2.75 10.71
C ARG A 421 12.76 -2.04 11.16
N ASP A 422 11.85 -2.77 11.80
CA ASP A 422 10.63 -2.21 12.38
C ASP A 422 10.95 -1.17 13.45
N SER A 423 12.04 -1.33 14.20
CA SER A 423 12.50 -0.36 15.21
C SER A 423 13.30 0.82 14.63
N GLY A 424 13.37 0.96 13.30
CA GLY A 424 14.04 2.06 12.62
C GLY A 424 15.58 1.94 12.53
N PHE A 425 16.10 0.73 12.63
CA PHE A 425 17.52 0.44 12.38
C PHE A 425 17.75 0.01 10.94
N GLY A 426 18.86 0.45 10.36
CA GLY A 426 19.33 -0.09 9.08
C GLY A 426 19.88 -1.50 9.26
N VAL A 427 19.58 -2.42 8.36
CA VAL A 427 20.18 -3.76 8.35
C VAL A 427 20.62 -4.11 6.94
N LEU A 428 21.93 -4.19 6.75
CA LEU A 428 22.58 -4.59 5.50
C LEU A 428 22.96 -6.06 5.60
N LEU A 429 22.42 -6.85 4.69
CA LEU A 429 22.69 -8.28 4.58
C LEU A 429 23.60 -8.52 3.36
N PRO A 430 24.38 -9.61 3.34
CA PRO A 430 25.13 -9.97 2.13
C PRO A 430 24.18 -10.40 1.01
N PRO A 431 24.65 -10.35 -0.25
CA PRO A 431 23.86 -10.80 -1.40
C PRO A 431 23.41 -12.26 -1.22
N GLY A 432 22.15 -12.53 -1.58
CA GLY A 432 21.52 -13.84 -1.38
C GLY A 432 20.54 -13.88 -0.20
N LEU A 433 20.84 -13.16 0.88
CA LEU A 433 20.01 -13.10 2.10
C LEU A 433 19.07 -11.89 2.16
N GLU A 434 19.11 -11.02 1.15
CA GLU A 434 18.30 -9.81 1.01
C GLU A 434 16.86 -10.13 0.58
N GLY A 435 16.08 -10.76 1.47
CA GLY A 435 14.65 -10.95 1.25
C GLY A 435 14.14 -12.30 1.72
N GLN A 436 13.65 -12.35 2.95
CA GLN A 436 13.07 -13.54 3.58
C GLN A 436 11.80 -14.09 2.87
N GLY A 437 11.34 -13.41 1.82
CA GLY A 437 10.19 -13.79 1.00
C GLY A 437 10.49 -14.08 -0.48
N GLN A 438 11.73 -13.94 -0.96
CA GLN A 438 12.06 -14.33 -2.34
C GLN A 438 12.36 -15.83 -2.37
N THR A 439 11.39 -16.62 -2.82
CA THR A 439 11.53 -18.06 -3.09
C THR A 439 12.72 -18.37 -4.00
N ALA A 440 13.13 -17.43 -4.87
CA ALA A 440 14.19 -17.60 -5.85
C ALA A 440 15.56 -18.01 -5.28
N ASN A 441 15.93 -17.56 -4.07
CA ASN A 441 17.22 -17.91 -3.47
C ASN A 441 17.15 -19.10 -2.51
N ARG A 442 15.99 -19.71 -2.32
CA ARG A 442 15.81 -20.88 -1.45
C ARG A 442 16.12 -22.17 -2.20
N LEU A 443 16.43 -23.24 -1.45
CA LEU A 443 16.40 -24.60 -1.99
C LEU A 443 14.98 -24.94 -2.48
N GLY A 444 14.86 -25.31 -3.75
CA GLY A 444 13.59 -25.74 -4.31
C GLY A 444 13.74 -26.44 -5.64
N ILE A 445 12.66 -26.45 -6.43
CA ILE A 445 12.60 -27.16 -7.70
C ILE A 445 12.54 -26.16 -8.85
N GLN A 446 13.43 -26.36 -9.82
CA GLN A 446 13.37 -25.74 -11.14
C GLN A 446 12.60 -26.66 -12.09
N VAL A 447 11.60 -26.08 -12.75
CA VAL A 447 10.68 -26.78 -13.62
C VAL A 447 10.91 -26.35 -15.06
N GLN A 448 11.23 -27.28 -15.94
CA GLN A 448 11.25 -27.05 -17.38
C GLN A 448 10.11 -27.83 -18.02
N ALA A 449 9.13 -27.12 -18.56
CA ALA A 449 7.94 -27.72 -19.15
C ALA A 449 7.80 -27.40 -20.65
N ALA A 450 7.40 -28.40 -21.42
CA ALA A 450 7.07 -28.28 -22.83
C ALA A 450 5.73 -28.94 -23.12
N ALA A 451 4.94 -28.34 -24.01
CA ALA A 451 3.77 -29.02 -24.55
C ALA A 451 4.20 -30.23 -25.40
N PRO A 452 3.49 -31.37 -25.35
CA PRO A 452 3.79 -32.51 -26.21
C PRO A 452 3.60 -32.16 -27.69
N ASP A 453 4.38 -32.82 -28.56
CA ASP A 453 4.28 -32.63 -30.02
C ASP A 453 2.86 -32.93 -30.53
N ARG A 454 2.29 -31.98 -31.29
CA ARG A 454 0.94 -32.09 -31.86
C ARG A 454 0.87 -33.29 -32.82
N LYS A 455 0.22 -34.38 -32.40
CA LYS A 455 -0.41 -35.29 -33.36
C LYS A 455 -1.62 -34.57 -33.96
N GLN A 456 -1.67 -34.47 -35.29
CA GLN A 456 -2.73 -33.76 -36.02
C GLN A 456 -4.11 -34.18 -35.46
N ARG A 457 -4.84 -33.20 -34.87
CA ARG A 457 -6.20 -33.26 -34.29
C ARG A 457 -6.38 -33.32 -32.76
N GLN A 458 -5.33 -33.33 -31.93
CA GLN A 458 -5.53 -33.17 -30.48
C GLN A 458 -5.50 -31.70 -30.04
N ARG A 459 -6.59 -31.24 -29.40
CA ARG A 459 -6.67 -29.93 -28.74
C ARG A 459 -5.86 -30.00 -27.43
N LEU A 460 -5.00 -29.01 -27.19
CA LEU A 460 -4.36 -28.84 -25.88
C LEU A 460 -5.36 -28.12 -24.99
N GLY A 461 -5.83 -28.78 -23.95
CA GLY A 461 -6.68 -28.17 -22.92
C GLY A 461 -5.87 -27.88 -21.67
N LEU A 462 -6.48 -27.16 -20.73
CA LEU A 462 -5.91 -26.90 -19.41
C LEU A 462 -5.44 -28.17 -18.68
N LYS A 463 -6.16 -29.28 -18.87
CA LYS A 463 -5.87 -30.59 -18.26
C LYS A 463 -4.87 -31.45 -19.06
N SER A 464 -4.35 -30.96 -20.18
CA SER A 464 -3.36 -31.70 -20.96
C SER A 464 -2.05 -31.81 -20.18
N LEU A 465 -1.49 -33.03 -20.14
CA LEU A 465 -0.22 -33.30 -19.48
C LEU A 465 0.95 -32.76 -20.29
N LEU A 466 1.94 -32.21 -19.58
CA LEU A 466 3.14 -31.61 -20.14
C LEU A 466 4.34 -32.57 -20.08
N ASN A 467 5.28 -32.39 -21.00
CA ASN A 467 6.61 -32.99 -20.90
C ASN A 467 7.41 -32.14 -19.92
N VAL A 468 7.70 -32.68 -18.73
CA VAL A 468 8.37 -31.92 -17.68
C VAL A 468 9.69 -32.54 -17.29
N LYS A 469 10.69 -31.68 -17.15
CA LYS A 469 11.97 -31.98 -16.51
C LYS A 469 12.07 -31.16 -15.24
N TRP A 470 12.45 -31.83 -14.16
CA TRP A 470 12.53 -31.24 -12.84
C TRP A 470 13.96 -31.41 -12.32
N GLU A 471 14.55 -30.31 -11.88
CA GLU A 471 15.88 -30.31 -11.31
C GLU A 471 15.87 -29.57 -9.98
N LEU A 472 16.63 -30.08 -9.01
CA LEU A 472 16.80 -29.39 -7.75
C LEU A 472 17.59 -28.11 -8.04
N SER A 473 17.10 -26.96 -7.58
CA SER A 473 17.76 -25.68 -7.77
C SER A 473 18.02 -24.98 -6.44
N LEU A 474 19.15 -24.29 -6.38
CA LEU A 474 19.63 -23.55 -5.22
C LEU A 474 20.29 -22.26 -5.72
N ALA A 475 19.82 -21.10 -5.26
CA ALA A 475 20.22 -19.79 -5.80
C ALA A 475 20.12 -19.69 -7.33
N GLY A 476 19.05 -20.24 -7.90
CA GLY A 476 18.81 -20.23 -9.35
C GLY A 476 19.68 -21.18 -10.18
N LYS A 477 20.47 -22.06 -9.57
CA LYS A 477 21.31 -23.05 -10.25
C LYS A 477 20.93 -24.48 -9.94
N THR A 478 20.98 -25.34 -10.96
CA THR A 478 20.70 -26.77 -10.86
C THR A 478 21.79 -27.49 -10.07
N VAL A 479 21.43 -28.22 -9.01
CA VAL A 479 22.36 -28.91 -8.10
C VAL A 479 22.24 -30.42 -8.27
N SER A 480 23.38 -31.09 -8.45
CA SER A 480 23.44 -32.55 -8.53
C SER A 480 23.32 -33.19 -7.14
N GLN A 481 22.94 -34.48 -7.07
CA GLN A 481 22.86 -35.19 -5.79
C GLN A 481 24.19 -35.20 -5.04
N LYS A 482 25.31 -35.38 -5.75
CA LYS A 482 26.66 -35.43 -5.14
C LYS A 482 27.04 -34.07 -4.55
N ASP A 483 26.74 -33.00 -5.28
CA ASP A 483 27.05 -31.64 -4.84
C ASP A 483 26.15 -31.24 -3.66
N PHE A 484 24.87 -31.62 -3.71
CA PHE A 484 23.95 -31.42 -2.60
C PHE A 484 24.39 -32.14 -1.33
N GLU A 485 24.78 -33.42 -1.43
CA GLU A 485 25.28 -34.18 -0.27
C GLU A 485 26.56 -33.56 0.31
N LYS A 486 27.45 -33.04 -0.54
CA LYS A 486 28.65 -32.30 -0.12
C LYS A 486 28.28 -31.04 0.66
N LEU A 487 27.31 -30.27 0.19
CA LEU A 487 26.83 -29.06 0.87
C LEU A 487 26.18 -29.38 2.22
N VAL A 488 25.33 -30.41 2.28
CA VAL A 488 24.66 -30.82 3.53
C VAL A 488 25.63 -31.40 4.56
N SER A 489 26.75 -31.99 4.13
CA SER A 489 27.78 -32.55 5.02
C SER A 489 28.51 -31.49 5.86
N GLN A 490 28.39 -30.21 5.52
CA GLN A 490 29.02 -29.10 6.25
C GLN A 490 28.28 -28.75 7.55
N GLU A 491 27.08 -29.30 7.79
CA GLU A 491 26.25 -29.13 9.00
C GLU A 491 25.94 -27.67 9.40
N THR A 492 26.18 -26.71 8.52
CA THR A 492 25.85 -25.29 8.73
C THR A 492 24.49 -24.93 8.11
N PRO A 493 23.67 -24.11 8.78
CA PRO A 493 22.38 -23.67 8.25
C PRO A 493 22.51 -22.64 7.11
N LEU A 494 23.68 -22.02 6.96
CA LEU A 494 24.00 -21.02 5.94
C LEU A 494 25.19 -21.52 5.13
N ILE A 495 25.05 -21.51 3.80
CA ILE A 495 26.11 -21.92 2.88
C ILE A 495 26.32 -20.85 1.81
N GLU A 496 27.57 -20.73 1.35
CA GLU A 496 27.96 -19.82 0.27
C GLU A 496 28.03 -20.57 -1.06
N ILE A 497 27.41 -20.01 -2.09
CA ILE A 497 27.43 -20.52 -3.46
C ILE A 497 27.78 -19.36 -4.39
N GLU A 498 28.98 -19.41 -4.98
CA GLU A 498 29.50 -18.41 -5.93
C GLU A 498 29.32 -16.93 -5.48
N GLY A 499 29.56 -16.64 -4.20
CA GLY A 499 29.45 -15.30 -3.63
C GLY A 499 28.04 -14.91 -3.17
N GLN A 500 27.07 -15.82 -3.19
CA GLN A 500 25.74 -15.62 -2.61
C GLN A 500 25.48 -16.57 -1.45
N TRP A 501 24.86 -16.07 -0.38
CA TRP A 501 24.54 -16.86 0.80
C TRP A 501 23.11 -17.36 0.78
N VAL A 502 22.93 -18.66 1.08
CA VAL A 502 21.63 -19.34 1.05
C VAL A 502 21.34 -20.03 2.38
N GLU A 503 20.09 -19.90 2.83
CA GLU A 503 19.54 -20.60 3.99
C GLU A 503 19.11 -22.03 3.62
N LEU A 504 19.69 -23.03 4.28
CA LEU A 504 19.27 -24.43 4.19
C LEU A 504 18.39 -24.81 5.38
N ARG A 505 17.08 -24.96 5.14
CA ARG A 505 16.14 -25.39 6.19
C ARG A 505 16.18 -26.91 6.35
N PRO A 506 16.13 -27.44 7.59
CA PRO A 506 16.10 -28.89 7.82
C PRO A 506 14.94 -29.61 7.12
N GLN A 507 13.80 -28.93 6.96
CA GLN A 507 12.65 -29.46 6.25
C GLN A 507 12.93 -29.61 4.75
N ASP A 508 13.56 -28.60 4.15
CA ASP A 508 13.92 -28.60 2.73
C ASP A 508 15.00 -29.64 2.42
N ILE A 509 15.96 -29.83 3.33
CA ILE A 509 16.99 -30.88 3.20
C ILE A 509 16.35 -32.27 3.17
N ARG A 510 15.38 -32.53 4.06
CA ARG A 510 14.65 -33.81 4.09
C ARG A 510 13.84 -34.01 2.82
N ALA A 511 13.13 -32.97 2.38
CA ALA A 511 12.33 -33.01 1.16
C ALA A 511 13.20 -33.21 -0.09
N ALA A 512 14.36 -32.57 -0.18
CA ALA A 512 15.34 -32.78 -1.26
C ALA A 512 15.90 -34.21 -1.28
N ARG A 513 16.19 -34.81 -0.12
CA ARG A 513 16.58 -36.23 -0.03
C ARG A 513 15.45 -37.17 -0.46
N GLU A 514 14.20 -36.86 -0.13
CA GLU A 514 13.02 -37.60 -0.61
C GLU A 514 12.86 -37.45 -2.14
N PHE A 515 13.05 -36.24 -2.66
CA PHE A 515 12.98 -35.93 -4.09
C PHE A 515 14.00 -36.75 -4.90
N PHE A 516 15.27 -36.83 -4.48
CA PHE A 516 16.27 -37.66 -5.16
C PHE A 516 15.92 -39.15 -5.13
N LYS A 517 15.22 -39.64 -4.09
CA LYS A 517 14.76 -41.04 -4.02
C LYS A 517 13.57 -41.32 -4.93
N ARG A 518 12.66 -40.36 -5.10
CA ARG A 518 11.41 -40.48 -5.88
C ARG A 518 11.55 -40.12 -7.34
N ARG A 519 12.74 -39.76 -7.82
CA ARG A 519 13.04 -39.31 -9.19
C ARG A 519 12.56 -40.24 -10.33
N GLN A 520 12.07 -41.44 -10.01
CA GLN A 520 11.52 -42.41 -10.96
C GLN A 520 10.01 -42.25 -11.18
N ASP A 521 9.27 -41.57 -10.30
CA ASP A 521 7.83 -41.39 -10.44
C ASP A 521 7.54 -40.17 -11.33
N PRO A 522 6.76 -40.32 -12.42
CA PRO A 522 6.36 -39.19 -13.24
C PRO A 522 5.40 -38.29 -12.46
N ILE A 523 5.83 -37.06 -12.19
CA ILE A 523 4.93 -36.01 -11.69
C ILE A 523 4.14 -35.49 -12.88
N GLU A 524 2.82 -35.71 -12.85
CA GLU A 524 1.89 -35.20 -13.84
C GLU A 524 1.65 -33.71 -13.64
N LEU A 525 2.21 -32.86 -14.51
CA LEU A 525 1.93 -31.42 -14.54
C LEU A 525 0.97 -31.12 -15.70
N SER A 526 -0.11 -30.39 -15.41
CA SER A 526 -1.04 -29.91 -16.42
C SER A 526 -0.68 -28.52 -16.95
N VAL A 527 -1.28 -28.11 -18.07
CA VAL A 527 -1.17 -26.73 -18.59
C VAL A 527 -1.70 -25.71 -17.57
N GLU A 528 -2.75 -26.05 -16.82
CA GLU A 528 -3.28 -25.21 -15.74
C GLU A 528 -2.24 -24.94 -14.66
N ASP A 529 -1.53 -25.98 -14.22
CA ASP A 529 -0.50 -25.86 -13.20
C ASP A 529 0.67 -25.00 -13.68
N ALA A 530 1.10 -25.18 -14.94
CA ALA A 530 2.11 -24.35 -15.57
C ALA A 530 1.70 -22.86 -15.62
N LEU A 531 0.43 -22.56 -15.95
CA LEU A 531 -0.08 -21.19 -15.93
C LEU A 531 -0.04 -20.59 -14.54
N ARG A 532 -0.49 -21.33 -13.52
CA ARG A 532 -0.45 -20.89 -12.12
C ARG A 532 0.98 -20.58 -11.66
N MET A 533 1.92 -21.49 -11.94
CA MET A 533 3.35 -21.28 -11.64
C MET A 533 3.90 -20.05 -12.35
N SER A 534 3.57 -19.84 -13.63
CA SER A 534 4.04 -18.67 -14.40
C SER A 534 3.50 -17.33 -13.87
N THR A 535 2.33 -17.34 -13.24
CA THR A 535 1.72 -16.13 -12.65
C THR A 535 2.21 -15.83 -11.22
N GLY A 536 3.18 -16.58 -10.71
CA GLY A 536 3.76 -16.38 -9.38
C GLY A 536 3.06 -17.15 -8.26
N ASP A 537 2.11 -18.04 -8.58
CA ASP A 537 1.48 -18.92 -7.61
C ASP A 537 2.52 -19.99 -7.21
N THR A 538 3.10 -19.86 -6.01
CA THR A 538 4.16 -20.76 -5.55
C THR A 538 3.57 -22.12 -5.20
N GLN A 539 3.60 -23.05 -6.16
CA GLN A 539 3.24 -24.43 -5.89
C GLN A 539 4.33 -25.16 -5.09
N VAL A 540 3.89 -26.13 -4.29
CA VAL A 540 4.77 -27.02 -3.53
C VAL A 540 4.71 -28.40 -4.16
N ILE A 541 5.85 -28.89 -4.64
CA ILE A 541 6.00 -30.21 -5.25
C ILE A 541 6.90 -31.04 -4.35
N ASP A 542 6.43 -32.22 -3.94
CA ASP A 542 7.16 -33.08 -2.99
C ASP A 542 7.65 -32.33 -1.73
N LYS A 543 6.84 -31.38 -1.23
CA LYS A 543 7.14 -30.51 -0.07
C LYS A 543 8.26 -29.49 -0.30
N LEU A 544 8.77 -29.34 -1.52
CA LEU A 544 9.68 -28.27 -1.92
C LEU A 544 8.93 -27.19 -2.71
N PRO A 545 9.25 -25.90 -2.50
CA PRO A 545 8.69 -24.84 -3.33
C PRO A 545 9.25 -24.90 -4.76
N VAL A 546 8.42 -24.56 -5.74
CA VAL A 546 8.88 -24.25 -7.09
C VAL A 546 9.54 -22.87 -7.06
N VAL A 547 10.84 -22.81 -7.37
CA VAL A 547 11.64 -21.57 -7.28
C VAL A 547 11.87 -20.93 -8.64
N SER A 548 11.78 -21.73 -9.71
CA SER A 548 11.80 -21.25 -11.08
C SER A 548 10.98 -22.15 -12.00
N PHE A 549 10.33 -21.53 -12.98
CA PHE A 549 9.53 -22.21 -13.99
C PHE A 549 9.92 -21.66 -15.37
N GLU A 550 10.33 -22.54 -16.25
CA GLU A 550 10.71 -22.25 -17.63
C GLU A 550 9.79 -23.03 -18.56
N ALA A 551 9.01 -22.32 -19.37
CA ALA A 551 8.27 -22.91 -20.46
C ALA A 551 9.06 -22.83 -21.77
N SER A 552 8.81 -23.78 -22.66
CA SER A 552 9.42 -23.80 -23.99
C SER A 552 8.40 -24.10 -25.09
N GLY A 553 8.71 -23.65 -26.30
CA GLY A 553 7.88 -23.84 -27.49
C GLY A 553 6.48 -23.26 -27.33
N VAL A 554 5.47 -24.04 -27.72
CA VAL A 554 4.07 -23.59 -27.79
C VAL A 554 3.50 -23.19 -26.42
N LEU A 555 4.01 -23.78 -25.32
CA LEU A 555 3.62 -23.39 -23.96
C LEU A 555 4.13 -21.99 -23.58
N GLN A 556 5.35 -21.64 -24.01
CA GLN A 556 5.90 -20.30 -23.80
C GLN A 556 5.07 -19.24 -24.55
N ASP A 557 4.63 -19.55 -25.77
CA ASP A 557 3.78 -18.67 -26.57
C ASP A 557 2.44 -18.41 -25.88
N LEU A 558 1.83 -19.44 -25.26
CA LEU A 558 0.62 -19.31 -24.46
C LEU A 558 0.81 -18.33 -23.31
N ILE A 559 1.82 -18.58 -22.46
CA ILE A 559 2.10 -17.78 -21.26
C ILE A 559 2.40 -16.33 -21.65
N THR A 560 3.22 -16.13 -22.67
CA THR A 560 3.59 -14.81 -23.16
C THR A 560 2.37 -14.04 -23.66
N THR A 561 1.48 -14.70 -24.41
CA THR A 561 0.26 -14.06 -24.92
C THR A 561 -0.74 -13.73 -23.81
N LEU A 562 -0.88 -14.58 -22.80
CA LEU A 562 -1.78 -14.31 -21.66
C LEU A 562 -1.25 -13.20 -20.75
N THR A 563 0.08 -13.06 -20.61
CA THR A 563 0.71 -12.05 -19.74
C THR A 563 0.90 -10.70 -20.43
N GLN A 564 1.30 -10.67 -21.71
CA GLN A 564 1.52 -9.45 -22.49
C GLN A 564 0.26 -8.97 -23.23
N GLY A 565 -0.81 -9.77 -23.20
CA GLY A 565 -2.10 -9.48 -23.83
C GLY A 565 -2.15 -9.78 -25.33
N ASN A 566 -3.27 -9.45 -25.95
CA ASN A 566 -3.58 -9.78 -27.35
C ASN A 566 -2.83 -8.95 -28.40
N GLN A 567 -1.87 -8.10 -28.00
CA GLN A 567 -1.08 -7.26 -28.92
C GLN A 567 -0.11 -8.10 -29.77
N THR A 568 0.31 -9.25 -29.26
CA THR A 568 1.19 -10.19 -29.97
C THR A 568 0.45 -11.01 -31.03
N LEU A 569 -0.90 -11.03 -30.98
CA LEU A 569 -1.72 -11.80 -31.90
C LEU A 569 -1.87 -11.07 -33.24
N LYS A 570 -1.57 -11.78 -34.32
CA LYS A 570 -1.82 -11.27 -35.68
C LYS A 570 -3.33 -11.12 -35.89
N PRO A 571 -3.81 -9.93 -36.32
CA PRO A 571 -5.22 -9.75 -36.67
C PRO A 571 -5.62 -10.73 -37.77
N ILE A 572 -6.75 -11.39 -37.59
CA ILE A 572 -7.26 -12.34 -38.57
C ILE A 572 -7.82 -11.59 -39.77
N THR A 573 -7.70 -12.19 -40.94
CA THR A 573 -8.44 -11.76 -42.13
C THR A 573 -9.90 -12.15 -42.01
N GLU A 574 -10.77 -11.42 -42.72
CA GLU A 574 -12.20 -11.75 -42.76
C GLU A 574 -12.38 -13.16 -43.33
N PRO A 575 -13.09 -14.06 -42.62
CA PRO A 575 -13.24 -15.45 -43.04
C PRO A 575 -14.21 -15.59 -44.21
N ASP A 576 -14.10 -16.69 -44.95
CA ASP A 576 -14.94 -16.94 -46.11
C ASP A 576 -16.43 -16.93 -45.73
N GLY A 577 -17.23 -16.17 -46.50
CA GLY A 577 -18.67 -16.02 -46.25
C GLY A 577 -19.04 -14.96 -45.22
N PHE A 578 -18.07 -14.24 -44.64
CA PHE A 578 -18.35 -13.08 -43.80
C PHE A 578 -18.85 -11.89 -44.64
N GLN A 579 -20.10 -11.47 -44.40
CA GLN A 579 -20.71 -10.33 -45.10
C GLN A 579 -20.64 -9.06 -44.24
N GLY A 580 -19.50 -8.37 -44.28
CA GLY A 580 -19.27 -7.15 -43.52
C GLY A 580 -17.81 -6.72 -43.60
N LYS A 581 -17.43 -5.67 -42.85
CA LYS A 581 -16.02 -5.30 -42.66
C LYS A 581 -15.67 -5.21 -41.19
N LEU A 582 -14.70 -6.00 -40.74
CA LEU A 582 -14.23 -5.95 -39.36
C LEU A 582 -13.41 -4.69 -39.14
N ARG A 583 -13.69 -3.97 -38.05
CA ARG A 583 -12.80 -2.89 -37.60
C ARG A 583 -11.51 -3.49 -37.03
N PRO A 584 -10.39 -2.75 -37.01
CA PRO A 584 -9.11 -3.27 -36.52
C PRO A 584 -9.14 -3.86 -35.10
N TYR A 585 -9.97 -3.30 -34.21
CA TYR A 585 -10.15 -3.85 -32.86
C TYR A 585 -11.01 -5.12 -32.85
N GLN A 586 -12.01 -5.22 -33.74
CA GLN A 586 -12.87 -6.41 -33.88
C GLN A 586 -12.06 -7.59 -34.45
N ALA A 587 -11.24 -7.35 -35.47
CA ALA A 587 -10.35 -8.36 -36.02
C ALA A 587 -9.37 -8.90 -34.94
N ARG A 588 -8.86 -8.03 -34.08
CA ARG A 588 -8.06 -8.43 -32.89
C ARG A 588 -8.87 -9.25 -31.89
N GLY A 589 -10.11 -8.85 -31.60
CA GLY A 589 -11.02 -9.60 -30.74
C GLY A 589 -11.27 -11.01 -31.27
N VAL A 590 -11.49 -11.17 -32.58
CA VAL A 590 -11.64 -12.49 -33.24
C VAL A 590 -10.35 -13.31 -33.17
N SER A 591 -9.18 -12.69 -33.39
CA SER A 591 -7.89 -13.37 -33.19
C SER A 591 -7.72 -13.87 -31.76
N TRP A 592 -8.13 -13.09 -30.77
CA TRP A 592 -8.07 -13.46 -29.36
C TRP A 592 -9.01 -14.62 -29.03
N LEU A 593 -10.24 -14.60 -29.51
CA LEU A 593 -11.17 -15.74 -29.36
C LEU A 593 -10.62 -17.01 -30.02
N SER A 594 -10.03 -16.89 -31.22
CA SER A 594 -9.41 -17.99 -31.93
C SER A 594 -8.21 -18.56 -31.18
N PHE A 595 -7.40 -17.70 -30.56
CA PHE A 595 -6.31 -18.11 -29.70
C PHE A 595 -6.81 -18.89 -28.47
N LEU A 596 -7.81 -18.37 -27.75
CA LEU A 596 -8.35 -19.06 -26.57
C LEU A 596 -8.95 -20.43 -26.91
N GLU A 597 -9.66 -20.53 -28.03
CA GLU A 597 -10.23 -21.81 -28.51
C GLU A 597 -9.14 -22.85 -28.83
N GLN A 598 -7.98 -22.44 -29.34
CA GLN A 598 -6.85 -23.36 -29.60
C GLN A 598 -6.31 -24.02 -28.31
N TRP A 599 -6.54 -23.38 -27.16
CA TRP A 599 -6.13 -23.84 -25.84
C TRP A 599 -7.30 -24.39 -25.00
N GLY A 600 -8.49 -24.50 -25.59
CA GLY A 600 -9.70 -24.93 -24.89
C GLY A 600 -10.10 -24.00 -23.74
N LEU A 601 -9.72 -22.72 -23.83
CA LEU A 601 -10.03 -21.70 -22.83
C LEU A 601 -11.35 -21.02 -23.16
N GLY A 602 -12.18 -20.78 -22.14
CA GLY A 602 -13.36 -19.94 -22.27
C GLY A 602 -13.00 -18.46 -22.38
N ALA A 603 -13.90 -17.67 -22.96
CA ALA A 603 -13.72 -16.23 -23.12
C ALA A 603 -14.90 -15.44 -22.52
N CYS A 604 -14.61 -14.37 -21.81
CA CYS A 604 -15.59 -13.32 -21.48
C CYS A 604 -15.30 -12.11 -22.35
N LEU A 605 -16.05 -11.95 -23.44
CA LEU A 605 -15.90 -10.79 -24.34
C LEU A 605 -16.68 -9.60 -23.79
N ALA A 606 -16.04 -8.81 -22.95
CA ALA A 606 -16.63 -7.69 -22.20
C ALA A 606 -16.39 -6.31 -22.87
N ASP A 607 -16.39 -6.24 -24.20
CA ASP A 607 -16.31 -4.97 -24.92
C ASP A 607 -17.48 -4.05 -24.55
N ASP A 608 -17.25 -2.73 -24.55
CA ASP A 608 -18.29 -1.72 -24.32
C ASP A 608 -19.51 -1.88 -25.24
N MET A 609 -20.65 -1.39 -24.76
CA MET A 609 -21.89 -1.39 -25.54
C MET A 609 -21.69 -0.59 -26.84
N GLY A 610 -22.09 -1.18 -27.98
CA GLY A 610 -21.96 -0.55 -29.30
C GLY A 610 -20.70 -0.94 -30.09
N LEU A 611 -19.70 -1.60 -29.48
CA LEU A 611 -18.48 -2.03 -30.19
C LEU A 611 -18.67 -3.27 -31.10
N GLY A 612 -19.86 -3.86 -31.12
CA GLY A 612 -20.18 -4.98 -32.00
C GLY A 612 -19.56 -6.31 -31.55
N LYS A 613 -20.05 -6.85 -30.43
CA LYS A 613 -19.66 -8.20 -29.95
C LYS A 613 -20.24 -9.31 -30.84
N THR A 614 -21.47 -9.14 -31.32
CA THR A 614 -22.16 -10.13 -32.17
C THR A 614 -21.42 -10.38 -33.48
N ILE A 615 -20.93 -9.31 -34.13
CA ILE A 615 -20.19 -9.44 -35.38
C ILE A 615 -18.84 -10.14 -35.18
N GLN A 616 -18.18 -9.92 -34.04
CA GLN A 616 -16.97 -10.66 -33.65
C GLN A 616 -17.27 -12.14 -33.43
N LEU A 617 -18.36 -12.48 -32.73
CA LEU A 617 -18.76 -13.87 -32.51
C LEU A 617 -19.06 -14.59 -33.83
N ILE A 618 -19.77 -13.96 -34.77
CA ILE A 618 -20.07 -14.53 -36.10
C ILE A 618 -18.78 -14.78 -36.89
N ALA A 619 -17.88 -13.79 -36.94
CA ALA A 619 -16.59 -13.94 -37.62
C ALA A 619 -15.74 -15.07 -37.00
N PHE A 620 -15.75 -15.18 -35.67
CA PHE A 620 -15.08 -16.28 -34.96
C PHE A 620 -15.67 -17.65 -35.35
N LEU A 621 -17.00 -17.82 -35.34
CA LEU A 621 -17.64 -19.07 -35.72
C LEU A 621 -17.38 -19.46 -37.18
N LEU A 622 -17.36 -18.49 -38.10
CA LEU A 622 -16.99 -18.70 -39.50
C LEU A 622 -15.53 -19.14 -39.63
N THR A 623 -14.63 -18.55 -38.84
CA THR A 623 -13.21 -18.96 -38.79
C THR A 623 -13.08 -20.42 -38.34
N LEU A 624 -13.81 -20.82 -37.29
CA LEU A 624 -13.82 -22.21 -36.82
C LEU A 624 -14.39 -23.17 -37.87
N ARG A 625 -15.42 -22.74 -38.60
CA ARG A 625 -16.01 -23.53 -39.69
C ARG A 625 -15.03 -23.69 -40.85
N GLN A 626 -14.36 -22.63 -41.27
CA GLN A 626 -13.36 -22.65 -42.35
C GLN A 626 -12.15 -23.53 -42.00
N SER A 627 -11.83 -23.65 -40.71
CA SER A 627 -10.73 -24.47 -40.20
C SER A 627 -11.13 -25.91 -39.83
N ASP A 628 -12.35 -26.35 -40.16
CA ASP A 628 -12.93 -27.64 -39.76
C ASP A 628 -12.89 -27.93 -38.24
N LEU A 629 -12.82 -26.88 -37.42
CA LEU A 629 -12.82 -26.97 -35.95
C LEU A 629 -14.23 -26.91 -35.35
N LEU A 630 -15.21 -26.40 -36.12
CA LEU A 630 -16.61 -26.34 -35.70
C LEU A 630 -17.33 -27.66 -36.00
N THR A 631 -17.13 -28.66 -35.15
CA THR A 631 -17.67 -30.02 -35.36
C THR A 631 -19.01 -30.29 -34.68
N ALA A 632 -19.51 -29.37 -33.86
CA ALA A 632 -20.72 -29.52 -33.07
C ALA A 632 -21.66 -28.31 -33.24
N PRO A 633 -22.98 -28.46 -32.96
CA PRO A 633 -23.92 -27.34 -32.99
C PRO A 633 -23.54 -26.23 -32.00
N VAL A 634 -23.81 -24.98 -32.39
CA VAL A 634 -23.60 -23.79 -31.54
C VAL A 634 -24.91 -23.41 -30.87
N LEU A 635 -24.89 -23.24 -29.55
CA LEU A 635 -26.01 -22.72 -28.77
C LEU A 635 -25.76 -21.25 -28.43
N LEU A 636 -26.64 -20.36 -28.90
CA LEU A 636 -26.67 -18.95 -28.52
C LEU A 636 -27.82 -18.73 -27.54
N ILE A 637 -27.51 -18.18 -26.37
CA ILE A 637 -28.51 -17.79 -25.36
C ILE A 637 -28.45 -16.27 -25.23
N CYS A 638 -29.57 -15.60 -25.48
CA CYS A 638 -29.70 -14.15 -25.32
C CYS A 638 -31.08 -13.79 -24.76
N PRO A 639 -31.25 -12.58 -24.20
CA PRO A 639 -32.57 -12.09 -23.80
C PRO A 639 -33.58 -12.13 -24.96
N THR A 640 -34.85 -12.37 -24.66
CA THR A 640 -35.91 -12.44 -25.68
C THR A 640 -36.03 -11.17 -26.52
N SER A 641 -35.63 -10.03 -25.98
CA SER A 641 -35.68 -8.73 -26.64
C SER A 641 -34.69 -8.55 -27.81
N VAL A 642 -33.69 -9.43 -27.97
CA VAL A 642 -32.62 -9.29 -28.98
C VAL A 642 -32.52 -10.51 -29.92
N LEU A 643 -33.55 -11.36 -29.95
CA LEU A 643 -33.63 -12.52 -30.86
C LEU A 643 -34.00 -12.16 -32.31
N GLY A 644 -34.54 -10.95 -32.52
CA GLY A 644 -35.14 -10.50 -33.78
C GLY A 644 -34.27 -9.53 -34.56
#